data_AF-A0A9W3B7E5-F1
#
_entry.id   AF-A0A9W3B7E5-F1
#
_cell.length_a   1.000
_cell.length_b   1.000
_cell.length_c   1.000
_cell.angle_alpha   90.00
_cell.angle_beta   90.00
_cell.angle_gamma   90.00
#
_symmetry.space_group_name_H-M   'P 1'
#
loop_
_entity.id
_entity.type
_entity.pdbx_description
1 polymer ?
#
loop_
_entity_poly.entity_id
_entity_poly.type
_entity_poly.pdbx_seq_one_letter_code
_entity_poly.pdbx_strand_id
1 'polypeptide(L)'
;MAVELFVTKTLDLISKERDAEIAETQDLTQRLSAKELQRRGICLLKLEIKSRRSGLYGRMVLVFGSQLGPGAKQVKVELPSHNFTPGDIVGLGLMKSQATDKPLATGLVSQVNACEICVAFDDSEDVLELDDDEAYKLTKLANDVTYRRLKTVLNDLSNSRGGPSQRLIDTLFGLEEVSPSGAEFPITFVNENLDESQKEAVKFALTQKEVAIIHGPPGTGKTTTVVELIIQAVKQGLKVLATAPSNIAVDNLVERLALHKQRIVRVGHPARLLTHLQKYSLDAIISGSEHTDVVEDVKSDIHKVLNKLKKTKNKGEKRALRDEMKLLKKEATQREEAATKDILSRADVVLVTLTSASRDGPLKYLKEDHFDLVVIDECSQALEAACWIGLLRARRCVLAGDHKQLPPTILSKEAAAAGLELTLMERLLKTLSEEKGKDVVRMLTTQYRMHQDIMEWASQQLYQGTLVAHPSVASHLLSDLVDVSDDEETTSPLLIIDTAGCDLYELDLPEEVSKGNEGEADIVASHVDDLVKRGVKPADIAVIAPYNLQVDLIRLRLSSKYPSLEVKSVDGFQGREKEAVIISMVRSNPTGEVGFLAEKRRINVAVTRARRHLTVVCDTETVCHDNFIKSLVDYMTEKGDVQSAHQYIQDGKVHQTFSKNATDTHKVVSRSEEKQVAHKKHVSSQHSLQSKEEKLIVYRKQLEAFKDDSTQSVLDFPVTLTSHDRMVIHEVAEQLSLYHASIGEEKNRHIRVSKMKIDLPLSNSCEDNDHIDKNRTEQVAEITPADQLELSSTKELADEKDLKSSPDVQDISNKVEKQPKNPDTESTNKKQKLKVKINKQTEKGRQSQNSVTELPDNCAIDDDIKQCCHCQKNIRIANLALHELHCSRLKKTKDINAEGGEKIPEQGGAKKKEVKATEKKKPAMKSQTHKVAEVLGKIDPNDFEGLIASITELDSKCAFRKCKTLTNTLGRNCEHCTRRFCLTHLMPEVHGCGDAAKEAARRVISREGVLHSGSGVPNKKPNSARRAQLELKLEKKIGDLTNKRSKNTEKKKS
;
A
#
# COMPACT_ATOMS: atom_id res chain seq x y z
N MET A 1 14.55 -30.33 20.62
CA MET A 1 14.98 -30.54 19.22
C MET A 1 14.06 -29.84 18.22
N ALA A 2 12.97 -30.42 17.71
CA ALA A 2 12.19 -29.79 16.62
C ALA A 2 11.63 -28.38 16.96
N VAL A 3 10.86 -28.28 18.05
CA VAL A 3 10.32 -27.01 18.58
C VAL A 3 11.42 -25.97 18.85
N GLU A 4 12.55 -26.44 19.38
CA GLU A 4 13.71 -25.66 19.83
C GLU A 4 14.53 -25.10 18.66
N LEU A 5 14.67 -25.89 17.58
CA LEU A 5 15.25 -25.45 16.30
C LEU A 5 14.35 -24.39 15.65
N PHE A 6 13.02 -24.62 15.64
CA PHE A 6 12.05 -23.64 15.16
C PHE A 6 12.11 -22.32 15.95
N VAL A 7 12.09 -22.38 17.28
CA VAL A 7 12.19 -21.20 18.16
C VAL A 7 13.49 -20.44 17.90
N THR A 8 14.64 -21.14 17.87
CA THR A 8 15.95 -20.51 17.65
C THR A 8 16.03 -19.83 16.27
N LYS A 9 15.58 -20.51 15.21
CA LYS A 9 15.54 -19.94 13.85
C LYS A 9 14.61 -18.72 13.81
N THR A 10 13.39 -18.86 14.31
CA THR A 10 12.36 -17.82 14.18
C THR A 10 12.70 -16.57 15.00
N LEU A 11 13.40 -16.72 16.13
CA LEU A 11 13.94 -15.59 16.90
C LEU A 11 15.01 -14.78 16.13
N ASP A 12 15.87 -15.42 15.35
CA ASP A 12 16.82 -14.75 14.45
C ASP A 12 16.09 -13.99 13.33
N LEU A 13 15.13 -14.65 12.66
CA LEU A 13 14.34 -14.02 11.59
C LEU A 13 13.54 -12.81 12.07
N ILE A 14 12.91 -12.91 13.24
CA ILE A 14 12.15 -11.81 13.87
C ILE A 14 13.08 -10.66 14.29
N SER A 15 14.33 -10.96 14.66
CA SER A 15 15.32 -9.91 14.97
C SER A 15 15.74 -9.17 13.68
N LYS A 16 16.00 -9.89 12.58
CA LYS A 16 16.31 -9.31 11.27
C LYS A 16 15.18 -8.47 10.69
N GLU A 17 13.93 -8.88 10.91
CA GLU A 17 12.75 -8.11 10.49
C GLU A 17 12.59 -6.82 11.31
N ARG A 18 12.71 -6.93 12.63
CA ARG A 18 12.71 -5.79 13.55
C ARG A 18 13.79 -4.77 13.20
N ASP A 19 15.01 -5.24 12.97
CA ASP A 19 16.14 -4.37 12.68
C ASP A 19 16.01 -3.71 11.29
N ALA A 20 15.27 -4.33 10.35
CA ALA A 20 14.87 -3.71 9.07
C ALA A 20 13.78 -2.62 9.24
N GLU A 21 12.70 -2.88 9.99
CA GLU A 21 11.67 -1.85 10.31
C GLU A 21 12.30 -0.64 11.02
N ILE A 22 13.23 -0.91 11.95
CA ILE A 22 13.98 0.12 12.65
C ILE A 22 14.90 0.88 11.69
N ALA A 23 15.62 0.21 10.79
CA ALA A 23 16.50 0.86 9.82
C ALA A 23 15.72 1.76 8.85
N GLU A 24 14.59 1.31 8.30
CA GLU A 24 13.73 2.13 7.43
C GLU A 24 13.19 3.37 8.18
N THR A 25 12.66 3.16 9.40
CA THR A 25 12.14 4.25 10.24
C THR A 25 13.23 5.25 10.62
N GLN A 26 14.45 4.78 10.92
CA GLN A 26 15.59 5.63 11.25
C GLN A 26 16.10 6.40 10.03
N ASP A 27 16.22 5.76 8.87
CA ASP A 27 16.70 6.40 7.64
C ASP A 27 15.78 7.55 7.20
N LEU A 28 14.45 7.31 7.23
CA LEU A 28 13.45 8.36 7.06
C LEU A 28 13.61 9.49 8.08
N THR A 29 13.87 9.18 9.35
CA THR A 29 13.99 10.18 10.42
C THR A 29 15.32 10.96 10.39
N GLN A 30 16.39 10.36 9.87
CA GLN A 30 17.72 10.99 9.78
C GLN A 30 17.90 11.80 8.49
N ARG A 31 17.37 11.34 7.34
CA ARG A 31 17.47 12.06 6.06
C ARG A 31 16.52 13.25 5.95
N LEU A 32 15.41 13.27 6.68
CA LEU A 32 14.31 14.23 6.49
C LEU A 32 14.19 15.22 7.65
N SER A 33 13.96 16.49 7.32
CA SER A 33 13.65 17.49 8.34
C SER A 33 12.29 17.23 8.99
N ALA A 34 12.08 17.70 10.23
CA ALA A 34 10.80 17.53 10.93
C ALA A 34 9.59 18.09 10.15
N LYS A 35 9.76 19.17 9.36
CA LYS A 35 8.72 19.69 8.46
C LYS A 35 8.39 18.76 7.30
N GLU A 36 9.37 18.00 6.84
CA GLU A 36 9.21 17.03 5.75
C GLU A 36 8.59 15.73 6.26
N LEU A 37 8.95 15.29 7.47
CA LEU A 37 8.23 14.24 8.19
C LEU A 37 6.75 14.62 8.45
N GLN A 38 6.47 15.90 8.69
CA GLN A 38 5.09 16.40 8.80
C GLN A 38 4.34 16.40 7.46
N ARG A 39 5.00 16.78 6.35
CA ARG A 39 4.42 16.65 4.99
C ARG A 39 4.11 15.20 4.61
N ARG A 40 4.94 14.25 5.04
CA ARG A 40 4.71 12.80 4.88
C ARG A 40 3.74 12.21 5.91
N GLY A 41 3.19 13.02 6.81
CA GLY A 41 2.22 12.59 7.81
C GLY A 41 2.76 11.72 8.95
N ILE A 42 4.09 11.65 9.13
CA ILE A 42 4.81 10.81 10.11
C ILE A 42 5.03 11.56 11.45
N CYS A 43 4.96 12.89 11.43
CA CYS A 43 5.19 13.77 12.58
C CYS A 43 4.16 14.90 12.65
N LEU A 44 3.68 15.22 13.84
CA LEU A 44 2.88 16.43 14.12
C LEU A 44 3.71 17.40 14.96
N LEU A 45 3.81 18.64 14.48
CA LEU A 45 4.57 19.73 15.10
C LEU A 45 3.64 20.82 15.63
N LYS A 46 4.09 21.53 16.67
CA LYS A 46 3.36 22.63 17.35
C LYS A 46 2.02 22.17 17.91
N LEU A 47 2.06 21.17 18.78
CA LEU A 47 0.92 20.69 19.54
C LEU A 47 0.91 21.31 20.95
N GLU A 48 -0.27 21.64 21.47
CA GLU A 48 -0.51 22.08 22.86
C GLU A 48 -1.44 21.09 23.58
N ILE A 49 -1.35 20.97 24.92
CA ILE A 49 -2.16 20.02 25.70
C ILE A 49 -3.52 20.65 26.03
N LYS A 50 -4.57 20.22 25.31
CA LYS A 50 -5.95 20.70 25.49
C LYS A 50 -6.63 20.15 26.75
N SER A 51 -6.42 18.87 27.07
CA SER A 51 -6.94 18.27 28.31
C SER A 51 -6.15 17.03 28.74
N ARG A 52 -6.25 16.67 30.02
CA ARG A 52 -5.67 15.45 30.61
C ARG A 52 -6.77 14.66 31.31
N ARG A 53 -6.85 13.35 31.09
CA ARG A 53 -7.91 12.45 31.60
C ARG A 53 -7.31 11.13 32.10
N SER A 54 -7.95 10.46 33.05
CA SER A 54 -7.58 9.08 33.40
C SER A 54 -8.20 8.14 32.36
N GLY A 55 -7.38 7.26 31.78
CA GLY A 55 -7.82 6.12 30.99
C GLY A 55 -7.98 4.86 31.85
N LEU A 56 -8.25 3.75 31.17
CA LEU A 56 -8.26 2.40 31.76
C LEU A 56 -6.84 1.95 32.15
N TYR A 57 -6.77 1.03 33.12
CA TYR A 57 -5.53 0.47 33.66
C TYR A 57 -4.55 1.55 34.17
N GLY A 58 -5.09 2.61 34.78
CA GLY A 58 -4.33 3.71 35.39
C GLY A 58 -3.64 4.68 34.42
N ARG A 59 -3.74 4.46 33.10
CA ARG A 59 -3.05 5.25 32.07
C ARG A 59 -3.47 6.72 32.05
N MET A 60 -2.55 7.61 31.69
CA MET A 60 -2.85 9.04 31.48
C MET A 60 -3.15 9.29 30.01
N VAL A 61 -4.35 9.79 29.70
CA VAL A 61 -4.72 10.21 28.34
C VAL A 61 -4.54 11.72 28.23
N LEU A 62 -3.66 12.14 27.32
CA LEU A 62 -3.49 13.54 26.93
C LEU A 62 -4.20 13.79 25.60
N VAL A 63 -4.93 14.91 25.51
CA VAL A 63 -5.54 15.40 24.26
C VAL A 63 -4.68 16.55 23.76
N PHE A 64 -4.09 16.38 22.58
CA PHE A 64 -3.29 17.40 21.90
C PHE A 64 -4.10 18.05 20.78
N GLY A 65 -3.95 19.36 20.58
CA GLY A 65 -4.46 20.06 19.40
C GLY A 65 -3.40 21.01 18.82
N SER A 66 -3.62 21.51 17.60
CA SER A 66 -2.70 22.49 16.99
C SER A 66 -2.59 23.76 17.84
N GLN A 67 -1.36 24.24 18.03
CA GLN A 67 -1.05 25.43 18.82
C GLN A 67 -1.53 26.71 18.14
N LEU A 68 -2.27 27.54 18.87
CA LEU A 68 -2.77 28.83 18.39
C LEU A 68 -1.69 29.92 18.51
N GLY A 69 -1.66 30.84 17.53
CA GLY A 69 -0.78 32.02 17.59
C GLY A 69 -1.28 33.05 18.61
N PRO A 70 -0.40 33.83 19.27
CA PRO A 70 -0.82 34.88 20.21
C PRO A 70 -1.82 35.85 19.55
N GLY A 71 -2.98 36.03 20.18
CA GLY A 71 -4.06 36.91 19.69
C GLY A 71 -5.10 36.26 18.78
N ALA A 72 -4.94 34.98 18.39
CA ALA A 72 -5.99 34.27 17.65
C ALA A 72 -7.20 33.93 18.56
N LYS A 73 -8.41 34.33 18.16
CA LYS A 73 -9.66 33.83 18.77
C LYS A 73 -9.78 32.31 18.58
N GLN A 74 -10.60 31.64 19.41
CA GLN A 74 -10.85 30.19 19.34
C GLN A 74 -11.58 29.77 18.05
N VAL A 75 -10.83 29.69 16.95
CA VAL A 75 -11.20 28.93 15.75
C VAL A 75 -10.69 27.51 15.93
N LYS A 76 -11.48 26.50 15.55
CA LYS A 76 -10.99 25.12 15.48
C LYS A 76 -9.95 25.02 14.37
N VAL A 77 -8.68 24.95 14.75
CA VAL A 77 -7.57 24.68 13.82
C VAL A 77 -7.49 23.18 13.59
N GLU A 78 -7.57 22.76 12.33
CA GLU A 78 -7.41 21.37 11.96
C GLU A 78 -5.94 20.92 12.10
N LEU A 79 -5.74 19.63 12.36
CA LEU A 79 -4.43 19.00 12.30
C LEU A 79 -3.97 18.95 10.83
N PRO A 80 -2.68 19.19 10.53
CA PRO A 80 -2.16 19.01 9.18
C PRO A 80 -2.27 17.53 8.76
N SER A 81 -2.53 17.32 7.46
CA SER A 81 -2.73 16.01 6.82
C SER A 81 -1.71 14.97 7.26
N HIS A 82 -2.17 13.83 7.80
CA HIS A 82 -1.30 12.90 8.51
C HIS A 82 -1.69 11.41 8.41
N ASN A 83 -0.73 10.53 8.71
CA ASN A 83 -0.88 9.07 8.68
C ASN A 83 -0.91 8.43 10.09
N PHE A 84 -1.29 9.21 11.11
CA PHE A 84 -1.57 8.68 12.46
C PHE A 84 -2.95 8.02 12.49
N THR A 85 -2.98 6.84 13.09
CA THR A 85 -4.17 6.00 13.25
C THR A 85 -4.30 5.54 14.71
N PRO A 86 -5.51 5.21 15.18
CA PRO A 86 -5.69 4.64 16.51
C PRO A 86 -4.80 3.44 16.77
N GLY A 87 -4.07 3.52 17.88
CA GLY A 87 -3.13 2.56 18.42
C GLY A 87 -1.73 2.57 17.79
N ASP A 88 -1.39 3.57 16.96
CA ASP A 88 0.01 3.85 16.62
C ASP A 88 0.81 4.21 17.88
N ILE A 89 2.08 3.79 17.94
CA ILE A 89 3.00 4.20 19.00
C ILE A 89 3.65 5.52 18.60
N VAL A 90 3.69 6.46 19.54
CA VAL A 90 4.18 7.83 19.31
C VAL A 90 5.14 8.28 20.41
N GLY A 91 6.22 8.92 20.00
CA GLY A 91 7.15 9.61 20.88
C GLY A 91 6.74 11.06 21.05
N LEU A 92 6.50 11.46 22.29
CA LEU A 92 6.31 12.87 22.67
C LEU A 92 7.68 13.53 22.83
N GLY A 93 7.83 14.75 22.30
CA GLY A 93 9.02 15.58 22.54
C GLY A 93 8.71 17.06 22.51
N LEU A 94 9.67 17.90 22.91
CA LEU A 94 9.55 19.36 22.80
C LEU A 94 9.84 19.83 21.37
N MET A 95 9.20 20.92 20.94
CA MET A 95 9.56 21.62 19.69
C MET A 95 10.99 22.16 19.68
N LYS A 96 11.60 22.36 20.86
CA LYS A 96 13.01 22.80 21.04
C LYS A 96 14.02 21.65 20.83
N SER A 97 13.56 20.40 20.89
CA SER A 97 14.39 19.19 20.79
C SER A 97 14.56 18.75 19.33
N GLN A 98 15.71 18.16 18.99
CA GLN A 98 15.98 17.59 17.66
C GLN A 98 15.20 16.29 17.43
N ALA A 99 15.06 15.87 16.16
CA ALA A 99 14.33 14.64 15.81
C ALA A 99 15.02 13.35 16.33
N THR A 100 16.32 13.43 16.62
CA THR A 100 17.18 12.35 17.12
C THR A 100 17.22 12.21 18.63
N ASP A 101 16.62 13.14 19.39
CA ASP A 101 16.61 13.05 20.85
C ASP A 101 15.66 11.94 21.31
N LYS A 102 15.99 11.30 22.44
CA LYS A 102 15.08 10.34 23.09
C LYS A 102 13.75 11.05 23.44
N PRO A 103 12.58 10.45 23.12
CA PRO A 103 11.29 11.05 23.47
C PRO A 103 11.14 11.19 24.99
N LEU A 104 10.44 12.24 25.42
CA LEU A 104 10.07 12.49 26.82
C LEU A 104 9.24 11.34 27.39
N ALA A 105 8.26 10.90 26.61
CA ALA A 105 7.37 9.79 26.93
C ALA A 105 6.95 9.08 25.64
N THR A 106 6.70 7.78 25.71
CA THR A 106 6.11 7.00 24.62
C THR A 106 4.67 6.67 24.97
N GLY A 107 3.75 7.00 24.07
CA GLY A 107 2.32 6.74 24.22
C GLY A 107 1.74 5.99 23.03
N LEU A 108 0.49 5.58 23.18
CA LEU A 108 -0.31 4.90 22.17
C LEU A 108 -1.50 5.80 21.80
N VAL A 109 -1.66 6.11 20.51
CA VAL A 109 -2.73 6.99 20.03
C VAL A 109 -4.09 6.38 20.37
N SER A 110 -4.88 7.02 21.23
CA SER A 110 -6.19 6.49 21.64
C SER A 110 -7.32 6.96 20.71
N GLN A 111 -7.23 8.15 20.13
CA GLN A 111 -8.22 8.68 19.18
C GLN A 111 -7.57 9.73 18.27
N VAL A 112 -8.07 9.86 17.04
CA VAL A 112 -7.66 10.90 16.09
C VAL A 112 -8.91 11.55 15.51
N ASN A 113 -9.03 12.87 15.66
CA ASN A 113 -10.10 13.72 15.14
C ASN A 113 -9.48 14.81 14.26
N ALA A 114 -10.28 15.47 13.41
CA ALA A 114 -9.79 16.50 12.49
C ALA A 114 -9.02 17.67 13.16
N CYS A 115 -9.27 17.96 14.45
CA CYS A 115 -8.59 19.04 15.19
C CYS A 115 -7.76 18.58 16.40
N GLU A 116 -7.85 17.30 16.79
CA GLU A 116 -7.32 16.80 18.07
C GLU A 116 -6.83 15.35 17.96
N ILE A 117 -5.69 15.05 18.57
CA ILE A 117 -5.14 13.71 18.70
C ILE A 117 -4.99 13.34 20.18
N CYS A 118 -5.64 12.26 20.58
CA CYS A 118 -5.58 11.73 21.94
C CYS A 118 -4.51 10.64 22.01
N VAL A 119 -3.68 10.67 23.05
CA VAL A 119 -2.61 9.70 23.28
C VAL A 119 -2.67 9.20 24.72
N ALA A 120 -2.75 7.88 24.90
CA ALA A 120 -2.66 7.21 26.19
C ALA A 120 -1.20 6.85 26.49
N PHE A 121 -0.67 7.36 27.59
CA PHE A 121 0.66 7.04 28.10
C PHE A 121 0.56 6.05 29.27
N ASP A 122 1.54 5.16 29.37
CA ASP A 122 1.76 4.36 30.58
C ASP A 122 2.14 5.27 31.76
N ASP A 123 1.89 4.80 32.99
CA ASP A 123 1.90 5.64 34.20
C ASP A 123 3.32 5.93 34.73
N SER A 124 4.08 6.77 34.01
CA SER A 124 5.32 7.35 34.50
C SER A 124 5.09 8.75 35.09
N GLU A 125 5.86 9.11 36.12
CA GLU A 125 5.69 10.39 36.83
C GLU A 125 5.94 11.60 35.90
N ASP A 126 6.77 11.43 34.86
CA ASP A 126 7.15 12.46 33.90
C ASP A 126 5.95 13.06 33.15
N VAL A 127 4.95 12.23 32.80
CA VAL A 127 3.75 12.65 32.04
C VAL A 127 2.87 13.59 32.87
N LEU A 128 2.97 13.54 34.20
CA LEU A 128 2.28 14.43 35.13
C LEU A 128 3.05 15.75 35.36
N GLU A 129 4.32 15.84 34.95
CA GLU A 129 5.16 17.03 35.09
C GLU A 129 5.32 17.85 33.80
N LEU A 130 4.81 17.36 32.66
CA LEU A 130 4.64 18.14 31.42
C LEU A 130 3.88 19.45 31.69
N ASP A 131 4.24 20.53 31.00
CA ASP A 131 3.52 21.80 31.02
C ASP A 131 2.29 21.74 30.09
N ASP A 132 1.24 22.51 30.36
CA ASP A 132 0.11 22.64 29.43
C ASP A 132 0.42 23.68 28.32
N ASP A 133 1.24 24.70 28.61
CA ASP A 133 1.52 25.85 27.73
C ASP A 133 2.73 25.63 26.78
N GLU A 134 3.51 24.54 26.92
CA GLU A 134 4.64 24.26 26.04
C GLU A 134 4.24 23.68 24.67
N ALA A 135 5.07 23.97 23.66
CA ALA A 135 4.89 23.48 22.29
C ALA A 135 5.54 22.08 22.12
N TYR A 136 4.71 21.07 21.90
CA TYR A 136 5.11 19.68 21.71
C TYR A 136 5.18 19.26 20.24
N LYS A 137 5.84 18.13 20.01
CA LYS A 137 5.82 17.32 18.77
C LYS A 137 5.43 15.88 19.11
N LEU A 138 4.69 15.22 18.21
CA LEU A 138 4.44 13.79 18.23
C LEU A 138 5.06 13.16 16.98
N THR A 139 5.93 12.18 17.14
CA THR A 139 6.54 11.42 16.03
C THR A 139 6.13 9.96 16.13
N LYS A 140 5.67 9.36 15.02
CA LYS A 140 5.35 7.93 14.95
C LYS A 140 6.63 7.09 15.14
N LEU A 141 6.54 6.02 15.93
CA LEU A 141 7.66 5.13 16.27
C LEU A 141 7.40 3.70 15.80
N ALA A 142 8.47 2.95 15.51
CA ALA A 142 8.43 1.51 15.22
C ALA A 142 7.80 0.71 16.38
N ASN A 143 7.07 -0.36 16.07
CA ASN A 143 6.19 -1.02 17.04
C ASN A 143 6.88 -2.16 17.82
N ASP A 144 7.75 -1.77 18.75
CA ASP A 144 8.52 -2.69 19.59
C ASP A 144 7.67 -3.48 20.61
N VAL A 145 6.34 -3.27 20.68
CA VAL A 145 5.44 -4.14 21.46
C VAL A 145 5.20 -5.47 20.75
N THR A 146 5.00 -5.44 19.42
CA THR A 146 4.76 -6.64 18.62
C THR A 146 5.94 -7.60 18.71
N TYR A 147 7.16 -7.13 18.41
CA TYR A 147 8.38 -7.94 18.47
C TYR A 147 8.67 -8.51 19.85
N ARG A 148 8.42 -7.75 20.93
CA ARG A 148 8.55 -8.26 22.30
C ARG A 148 7.56 -9.40 22.59
N ARG A 149 6.28 -9.27 22.20
CA ARG A 149 5.28 -10.33 22.38
C ARG A 149 5.61 -11.59 21.57
N LEU A 150 6.07 -11.43 20.32
CA LEU A 150 6.54 -12.55 19.49
C LEU A 150 7.77 -13.25 20.10
N LYS A 151 8.71 -12.50 20.67
CA LYS A 151 9.87 -13.06 21.37
C LYS A 151 9.47 -13.79 22.67
N THR A 152 8.55 -13.22 23.45
CA THR A 152 8.02 -13.87 24.66
C THR A 152 7.32 -15.18 24.33
N VAL A 153 6.43 -15.22 23.33
CA VAL A 153 5.70 -16.46 23.03
C VAL A 153 6.60 -17.57 22.47
N LEU A 154 7.67 -17.24 21.74
CA LEU A 154 8.64 -18.24 21.29
C LEU A 154 9.48 -18.80 22.45
N ASN A 155 9.81 -17.97 23.44
CA ASN A 155 10.39 -18.46 24.70
C ASN A 155 9.38 -19.31 25.49
N ASP A 156 8.11 -18.93 25.54
CA ASP A 156 7.07 -19.72 26.20
C ASP A 156 6.90 -21.08 25.51
N LEU A 157 6.88 -21.11 24.17
CA LEU A 157 6.78 -22.33 23.36
C LEU A 157 7.93 -23.31 23.62
N SER A 158 9.17 -22.85 23.80
CA SER A 158 10.30 -23.73 24.15
C SER A 158 10.20 -24.30 25.57
N ASN A 159 9.51 -23.59 26.47
CA ASN A 159 9.34 -23.94 27.89
C ASN A 159 8.01 -24.66 28.22
N SER A 160 7.04 -24.73 27.31
CA SER A 160 5.64 -25.18 27.55
C SER A 160 5.46 -26.69 27.83
N ARG A 161 6.49 -27.38 28.33
CA ARG A 161 6.51 -28.84 28.50
C ARG A 161 5.47 -29.30 29.51
N GLY A 162 4.50 -30.09 29.06
CA GLY A 162 3.45 -30.68 29.89
C GLY A 162 2.24 -29.80 30.17
N GLY A 163 2.10 -28.66 29.48
CA GLY A 163 0.88 -27.84 29.55
C GLY A 163 -0.31 -28.46 28.79
N PRO A 164 -1.54 -27.90 28.94
CA PRO A 164 -2.74 -28.39 28.24
C PRO A 164 -2.62 -28.43 26.71
N SER A 165 -1.77 -27.58 26.15
CA SER A 165 -1.47 -27.45 24.73
C SER A 165 -0.35 -28.38 24.23
N GLN A 166 0.28 -29.20 25.09
CA GLN A 166 1.41 -30.08 24.70
C GLN A 166 1.09 -30.97 23.49
N ARG A 167 -0.03 -31.70 23.54
CA ARG A 167 -0.47 -32.59 22.45
C ARG A 167 -0.71 -31.83 21.12
N LEU A 168 -1.19 -30.59 21.22
CA LEU A 168 -1.36 -29.71 20.06
C LEU A 168 0.01 -29.30 19.49
N ILE A 169 0.95 -28.89 20.35
CA ILE A 169 2.33 -28.58 19.94
C ILE A 169 2.95 -29.78 19.21
N ASP A 170 2.92 -30.97 19.81
CA ASP A 170 3.52 -32.16 19.23
C ASP A 170 2.85 -32.58 17.91
N THR A 171 1.54 -32.41 17.78
CA THR A 171 0.81 -32.64 16.52
C THR A 171 1.19 -31.62 15.44
N LEU A 172 1.25 -30.32 15.79
CA LEU A 172 1.57 -29.23 14.85
C LEU A 172 3.05 -29.19 14.44
N PHE A 173 3.95 -29.79 15.22
CA PHE A 173 5.34 -30.09 14.82
C PHE A 173 5.50 -31.49 14.19
N GLY A 174 4.42 -32.27 14.07
CA GLY A 174 4.42 -33.59 13.44
C GLY A 174 5.20 -34.66 14.20
N LEU A 175 5.39 -34.47 15.52
CA LEU A 175 6.00 -35.40 16.46
C LEU A 175 4.99 -36.46 16.94
N GLU A 176 3.74 -36.05 17.15
CA GLU A 176 2.61 -36.96 17.32
C GLU A 176 1.76 -37.07 16.04
N GLU A 177 0.89 -38.07 16.02
CA GLU A 177 -0.11 -38.28 14.98
C GLU A 177 -1.42 -37.56 15.36
N VAL A 178 -2.07 -36.90 14.40
CA VAL A 178 -3.45 -36.38 14.56
C VAL A 178 -4.35 -37.53 15.01
N SER A 179 -5.15 -37.34 16.05
CA SER A 179 -6.05 -38.38 16.54
C SER A 179 -7.15 -38.67 15.52
N PRO A 180 -7.67 -39.92 15.45
CA PRO A 180 -8.91 -40.20 14.73
C PRO A 180 -10.04 -39.28 15.21
N SER A 181 -10.89 -38.83 14.29
CA SER A 181 -12.04 -37.95 14.56
C SER A 181 -12.88 -38.43 15.75
N GLY A 182 -13.48 -37.47 16.47
CA GLY A 182 -14.51 -37.76 17.45
C GLY A 182 -15.76 -38.38 16.83
N ALA A 183 -16.66 -38.90 17.67
CA ALA A 183 -17.99 -39.31 17.22
C ALA A 183 -18.73 -38.12 16.61
N GLU A 184 -19.57 -38.38 15.61
CA GLU A 184 -20.47 -37.35 15.07
C GLU A 184 -21.54 -36.99 16.12
N PHE A 185 -21.86 -35.70 16.18
CA PHE A 185 -22.93 -35.17 17.02
C PHE A 185 -24.04 -34.61 16.11
N PRO A 186 -25.32 -34.70 16.51
CA PRO A 186 -26.43 -34.17 15.71
C PRO A 186 -26.39 -32.63 15.68
N ILE A 187 -25.80 -32.08 14.61
CA ILE A 187 -25.70 -30.63 14.39
C ILE A 187 -26.99 -30.12 13.76
N THR A 188 -27.69 -29.22 14.47
CA THR A 188 -28.71 -28.35 13.88
C THR A 188 -28.06 -27.01 13.56
N PHE A 189 -27.76 -26.76 12.28
CA PHE A 189 -27.16 -25.51 11.80
C PHE A 189 -28.04 -24.30 12.15
N VAL A 190 -27.43 -23.13 12.41
CA VAL A 190 -28.18 -21.87 12.65
C VAL A 190 -28.36 -21.09 11.35
N ASN A 191 -27.37 -21.11 10.47
CA ASN A 191 -27.55 -20.67 9.09
C ASN A 191 -28.01 -21.84 8.21
N GLU A 192 -29.28 -21.83 7.81
CA GLU A 192 -29.84 -22.85 6.91
C GLU A 192 -29.24 -22.78 5.49
N ASN A 193 -28.82 -21.57 5.07
CA ASN A 193 -28.32 -21.23 3.73
C ASN A 193 -26.85 -21.62 3.49
N LEU A 194 -26.24 -22.44 4.34
CA LEU A 194 -24.89 -22.97 4.10
C LEU A 194 -24.92 -24.04 2.98
N ASP A 195 -23.96 -24.03 2.07
CA ASP A 195 -23.80 -25.15 1.11
C ASP A 195 -23.18 -26.39 1.78
N GLU A 196 -23.15 -27.51 1.05
CA GLU A 196 -22.66 -28.77 1.63
C GLU A 196 -21.14 -28.75 1.89
N SER A 197 -20.33 -27.96 1.17
CA SER A 197 -18.89 -27.83 1.47
C SER A 197 -18.67 -27.07 2.79
N GLN A 198 -19.50 -26.07 3.07
CA GLN A 198 -19.52 -25.35 4.35
C GLN A 198 -20.06 -26.24 5.48
N LYS A 199 -21.15 -27.00 5.25
CA LYS A 199 -21.72 -27.95 6.22
C LYS A 199 -20.73 -29.07 6.54
N GLU A 200 -20.03 -29.63 5.55
CA GLU A 200 -18.98 -30.62 5.75
C GLU A 200 -17.81 -30.02 6.53
N ALA A 201 -17.31 -28.83 6.16
CA ALA A 201 -16.23 -28.15 6.88
C ALA A 201 -16.56 -27.93 8.36
N VAL A 202 -17.80 -27.55 8.70
CA VAL A 202 -18.26 -27.41 10.09
C VAL A 202 -18.34 -28.77 10.80
N LYS A 203 -18.99 -29.79 10.21
CA LYS A 203 -19.06 -31.16 10.77
C LYS A 203 -17.66 -31.69 11.06
N PHE A 204 -16.78 -31.67 10.06
CA PHE A 204 -15.41 -32.10 10.11
C PHE A 204 -14.64 -31.37 11.21
N ALA A 205 -14.61 -30.03 11.19
CA ALA A 205 -13.86 -29.23 12.16
C ALA A 205 -14.35 -29.43 13.60
N LEU A 206 -15.65 -29.72 13.81
CA LEU A 206 -16.22 -30.08 15.11
C LEU A 206 -15.82 -31.47 15.61
N THR A 207 -15.55 -32.44 14.73
CA THR A 207 -15.06 -33.78 15.12
C THR A 207 -13.55 -33.85 15.42
N GLN A 208 -12.74 -32.96 14.85
CA GLN A 208 -11.28 -33.00 15.07
C GLN A 208 -10.88 -32.71 16.52
N LYS A 209 -9.87 -33.43 17.04
CA LYS A 209 -9.43 -33.34 18.44
C LYS A 209 -8.33 -32.31 18.64
N GLU A 210 -7.30 -32.32 17.81
CA GLU A 210 -6.17 -31.39 17.90
C GLU A 210 -6.30 -30.22 16.90
N VAL A 211 -6.41 -30.51 15.60
CA VAL A 211 -6.35 -29.49 14.54
C VAL A 211 -7.33 -29.76 13.40
N ALA A 212 -7.98 -28.70 12.91
CA ALA A 212 -8.63 -28.70 11.59
C ALA A 212 -8.23 -27.44 10.79
N ILE A 213 -8.22 -27.55 9.47
CA ILE A 213 -7.92 -26.46 8.55
C ILE A 213 -9.11 -26.25 7.61
N ILE A 214 -9.69 -25.04 7.63
CA ILE A 214 -10.72 -24.62 6.67
C ILE A 214 -10.04 -23.75 5.60
N HIS A 215 -9.79 -24.33 4.44
CA HIS A 215 -9.33 -23.57 3.27
C HIS A 215 -10.54 -22.89 2.63
N GLY A 216 -10.61 -21.56 2.73
CA GLY A 216 -11.70 -20.75 2.19
C GLY A 216 -11.25 -19.80 1.08
N PRO A 217 -11.28 -20.26 -0.19
CA PRO A 217 -11.02 -19.44 -1.38
C PRO A 217 -11.89 -18.18 -1.49
N PRO A 218 -11.56 -17.23 -2.40
CA PRO A 218 -12.31 -15.99 -2.59
C PRO A 218 -13.81 -16.22 -2.82
N GLY A 219 -14.66 -15.46 -2.13
CA GLY A 219 -16.12 -15.54 -2.25
C GLY A 219 -16.78 -16.76 -1.60
N THR A 220 -16.04 -17.74 -1.05
CA THR A 220 -16.60 -19.02 -0.56
C THR A 220 -17.31 -18.99 0.81
N GLY A 221 -17.54 -17.81 1.39
CA GLY A 221 -18.20 -17.68 2.68
C GLY A 221 -17.39 -18.16 3.90
N LYS A 222 -16.05 -18.26 3.79
CA LYS A 222 -15.11 -18.67 4.85
C LYS A 222 -15.49 -18.17 6.26
N THR A 223 -15.59 -16.85 6.46
CA THR A 223 -15.90 -16.26 7.77
C THR A 223 -17.34 -16.59 8.24
N THR A 224 -18.29 -16.82 7.34
CA THR A 224 -19.63 -17.34 7.68
C THR A 224 -19.56 -18.79 8.19
N THR A 225 -18.75 -19.62 7.55
CA THR A 225 -18.47 -21.01 7.98
C THR A 225 -17.80 -21.05 9.35
N VAL A 226 -16.84 -20.14 9.58
CA VAL A 226 -16.16 -19.97 10.88
C VAL A 226 -17.13 -19.49 11.97
N VAL A 227 -18.07 -18.61 11.66
CA VAL A 227 -19.09 -18.14 12.61
C VAL A 227 -20.04 -19.26 13.01
N GLU A 228 -20.53 -20.07 12.06
CA GLU A 228 -21.35 -21.25 12.37
C GLU A 228 -20.57 -22.25 13.24
N LEU A 229 -19.31 -22.54 12.91
CA LEU A 229 -18.42 -23.39 13.71
C LEU A 229 -18.30 -22.89 15.16
N ILE A 230 -18.08 -21.59 15.37
CA ILE A 230 -18.00 -20.98 16.71
C ILE A 230 -19.34 -21.13 17.45
N ILE A 231 -20.46 -20.89 16.79
CA ILE A 231 -21.81 -21.03 17.39
C ILE A 231 -22.08 -22.49 17.81
N GLN A 232 -21.69 -23.46 16.98
CA GLN A 232 -21.85 -24.89 17.31
C GLN A 232 -20.90 -25.34 18.43
N ALA A 233 -19.68 -24.81 18.49
CA ALA A 233 -18.77 -25.04 19.61
C ALA A 233 -19.34 -24.49 20.93
N VAL A 234 -19.91 -23.28 20.93
CA VAL A 234 -20.58 -22.69 22.11
C VAL A 234 -21.84 -23.47 22.50
N LYS A 235 -22.62 -23.99 21.53
CA LYS A 235 -23.74 -24.91 21.81
C LYS A 235 -23.30 -26.22 22.49
N GLN A 236 -22.07 -26.68 22.25
CA GLN A 236 -21.46 -27.82 22.94
C GLN A 236 -20.90 -27.45 24.33
N GLY A 237 -21.06 -26.19 24.77
CA GLY A 237 -20.57 -25.68 26.06
C GLY A 237 -19.11 -25.25 26.07
N LEU A 238 -18.43 -25.25 24.91
CA LEU A 238 -17.01 -24.95 24.79
C LEU A 238 -16.73 -23.44 24.87
N LYS A 239 -15.64 -23.07 25.55
CA LYS A 239 -15.13 -21.69 25.58
C LYS A 239 -14.17 -21.45 24.41
N VAL A 240 -14.44 -20.41 23.63
CA VAL A 240 -13.77 -20.16 22.34
C VAL A 240 -12.93 -18.88 22.39
N LEU A 241 -11.65 -18.98 22.01
CA LEU A 241 -10.78 -17.83 21.73
C LEU A 241 -10.69 -17.63 20.22
N ALA A 242 -11.47 -16.68 19.69
CA ALA A 242 -11.50 -16.36 18.27
C ALA A 242 -10.52 -15.23 17.95
N THR A 243 -9.67 -15.44 16.94
CA THR A 243 -8.54 -14.55 16.64
C THR A 243 -8.34 -14.37 15.15
N ALA A 244 -7.66 -13.28 14.78
CA ALA A 244 -7.19 -13.00 13.43
C ALA A 244 -5.98 -12.04 13.48
N PRO A 245 -5.17 -11.91 12.41
CA PRO A 245 -4.04 -10.98 12.38
C PRO A 245 -4.46 -9.50 12.36
N SER A 246 -5.56 -9.14 11.68
CA SER A 246 -6.02 -7.75 11.51
C SER A 246 -7.25 -7.42 12.35
N ASN A 247 -7.43 -6.15 12.73
CA ASN A 247 -8.63 -5.73 13.47
C ASN A 247 -9.91 -5.93 12.65
N ILE A 248 -9.87 -5.66 11.33
CA ILE A 248 -11.03 -5.82 10.44
C ILE A 248 -11.49 -7.28 10.40
N ALA A 249 -10.57 -8.25 10.35
CA ALA A 249 -10.94 -9.67 10.37
C ALA A 249 -11.58 -10.09 11.71
N VAL A 250 -11.10 -9.59 12.85
CA VAL A 250 -11.76 -9.83 14.15
C VAL A 250 -13.12 -9.16 14.22
N ASP A 251 -13.24 -7.93 13.74
CA ASP A 251 -14.50 -7.16 13.76
C ASP A 251 -15.57 -7.80 12.86
N ASN A 252 -15.18 -8.34 11.70
CA ASN A 252 -16.04 -9.14 10.81
C ASN A 252 -16.60 -10.42 11.48
N LEU A 253 -15.90 -10.97 12.49
CA LEU A 253 -16.41 -12.08 13.31
C LEU A 253 -17.36 -11.55 14.40
N VAL A 254 -17.03 -10.44 15.07
CA VAL A 254 -17.88 -9.79 16.09
C VAL A 254 -19.23 -9.41 15.49
N GLU A 255 -19.25 -8.76 14.33
CA GLU A 255 -20.46 -8.33 13.61
C GLU A 255 -21.42 -9.49 13.35
N ARG A 256 -20.92 -10.61 12.81
CA ARG A 256 -21.72 -11.80 12.51
C ARG A 256 -22.17 -12.52 13.77
N LEU A 257 -21.29 -12.76 14.75
CA LEU A 257 -21.64 -13.44 16.00
C LEU A 257 -22.67 -12.66 16.84
N ALA A 258 -22.64 -11.34 16.78
CA ALA A 258 -23.61 -10.46 17.44
C ALA A 258 -25.06 -10.71 17.01
N LEU A 259 -25.30 -11.07 15.74
CA LEU A 259 -26.64 -11.38 15.22
C LEU A 259 -27.27 -12.60 15.91
N HIS A 260 -26.44 -13.54 16.36
CA HIS A 260 -26.86 -14.80 16.96
C HIS A 260 -26.93 -14.77 18.50
N LYS A 261 -26.98 -13.58 19.10
CA LYS A 261 -27.14 -13.33 20.56
C LYS A 261 -26.11 -14.04 21.46
N GLN A 262 -24.92 -14.33 20.93
CA GLN A 262 -23.84 -14.98 21.67
C GLN A 262 -23.21 -14.02 22.70
N ARG A 263 -22.77 -14.55 23.86
CA ARG A 263 -22.06 -13.75 24.88
C ARG A 263 -20.60 -13.52 24.45
N ILE A 264 -20.41 -12.54 23.58
CA ILE A 264 -19.12 -12.18 22.98
C ILE A 264 -18.45 -11.00 23.69
N VAL A 265 -17.12 -11.02 23.78
CA VAL A 265 -16.31 -9.89 24.27
C VAL A 265 -15.15 -9.62 23.30
N ARG A 266 -15.10 -8.41 22.73
CA ARG A 266 -14.03 -7.94 21.84
C ARG A 266 -12.92 -7.27 22.67
N VAL A 267 -11.79 -7.93 22.79
CA VAL A 267 -10.59 -7.37 23.45
C VAL A 267 -9.80 -6.58 22.42
N GLY A 268 -9.67 -5.27 22.63
CA GLY A 268 -8.96 -4.34 21.76
C GLY A 268 -9.39 -2.89 22.00
N HIS A 269 -8.49 -1.94 21.72
CA HIS A 269 -8.74 -0.52 21.95
C HIS A 269 -9.95 -0.01 21.13
N PRO A 270 -11.00 0.59 21.71
CA PRO A 270 -12.27 0.89 21.04
C PRO A 270 -12.16 1.68 19.73
N ALA A 271 -11.25 2.65 19.66
CA ALA A 271 -11.00 3.44 18.43
C ALA A 271 -10.32 2.65 17.28
N ARG A 272 -9.89 1.40 17.51
CA ARG A 272 -9.48 0.45 16.45
C ARG A 272 -10.64 -0.41 15.93
N LEU A 273 -11.83 -0.26 16.51
CA LEU A 273 -13.02 -1.04 16.18
C LEU A 273 -13.99 -0.22 15.32
N LEU A 274 -14.79 -0.91 14.51
CA LEU A 274 -15.93 -0.30 13.83
C LEU A 274 -16.92 0.28 14.86
N THR A 275 -17.38 1.52 14.65
CA THR A 275 -18.12 2.30 15.66
C THR A 275 -19.36 1.56 16.20
N HIS A 276 -20.12 0.88 15.34
CA HIS A 276 -21.32 0.14 15.74
C HIS A 276 -21.03 -1.15 16.54
N LEU A 277 -19.78 -1.63 16.54
CA LEU A 277 -19.30 -2.79 17.30
C LEU A 277 -18.68 -2.41 18.65
N GLN A 278 -18.41 -1.11 18.91
CA GLN A 278 -17.74 -0.67 20.13
C GLN A 278 -18.45 -1.12 21.42
N LYS A 279 -19.78 -1.27 21.39
CA LYS A 279 -20.60 -1.85 22.48
C LYS A 279 -20.21 -3.28 22.91
N TYR A 280 -19.53 -4.04 22.05
CA TYR A 280 -19.01 -5.37 22.37
C TYR A 280 -17.55 -5.34 22.86
N SER A 281 -16.92 -4.16 22.90
CA SER A 281 -15.56 -4.03 23.42
C SER A 281 -15.53 -4.27 24.93
N LEU A 282 -14.46 -4.90 25.42
CA LEU A 282 -14.21 -5.09 26.85
C LEU A 282 -14.38 -3.77 27.62
N ASP A 283 -13.78 -2.70 27.10
CA ASP A 283 -13.83 -1.33 27.63
C ASP A 283 -15.27 -0.79 27.76
N ALA A 284 -16.12 -0.98 26.75
CA ALA A 284 -17.52 -0.54 26.77
C ALA A 284 -18.38 -1.40 27.70
N ILE A 285 -18.12 -2.71 27.79
CA ILE A 285 -18.83 -3.62 28.71
C ILE A 285 -18.46 -3.27 30.16
N ILE A 286 -17.18 -2.96 30.45
CA ILE A 286 -16.71 -2.42 31.73
C ILE A 286 -17.33 -1.04 32.03
N SER A 287 -17.75 -0.28 31.01
CA SER A 287 -18.41 1.04 31.15
C SER A 287 -19.95 0.97 31.17
N GLY A 288 -20.55 -0.22 31.12
CA GLY A 288 -22.01 -0.41 31.03
C GLY A 288 -22.53 -1.54 31.91
N SER A 289 -21.92 -1.74 33.09
CA SER A 289 -22.19 -2.84 34.01
C SER A 289 -22.50 -2.35 35.43
N GLU A 290 -23.11 -3.19 36.26
CA GLU A 290 -23.30 -2.90 37.69
C GLU A 290 -21.97 -2.79 38.47
N HIS A 291 -20.84 -3.19 37.87
CA HIS A 291 -19.50 -2.96 38.41
C HIS A 291 -18.92 -1.59 38.04
N THR A 292 -19.60 -0.81 37.18
CA THR A 292 -19.11 0.46 36.65
C THR A 292 -19.26 1.60 37.65
N ASP A 293 -20.37 1.69 38.39
CA ASP A 293 -20.62 2.75 39.40
C ASP A 293 -19.43 2.86 40.39
N VAL A 294 -18.99 1.70 40.86
CA VAL A 294 -17.89 1.51 41.81
C VAL A 294 -16.52 1.89 41.20
N VAL A 295 -16.41 2.07 39.88
CA VAL A 295 -15.21 2.53 39.18
C VAL A 295 -15.33 4.01 38.75
N GLU A 296 -16.53 4.47 38.41
CA GLU A 296 -16.86 5.88 38.11
C GLU A 296 -16.54 6.79 39.30
N ASP A 297 -16.92 6.39 40.53
CA ASP A 297 -16.60 7.13 41.76
C ASP A 297 -15.10 7.41 41.92
N VAL A 298 -14.27 6.37 41.77
CA VAL A 298 -12.81 6.49 41.93
C VAL A 298 -12.20 7.33 40.81
N LYS A 299 -12.72 7.23 39.58
CA LYS A 299 -12.32 8.09 38.45
C LYS A 299 -12.73 9.55 38.67
N SER A 300 -13.90 9.79 39.27
CA SER A 300 -14.38 11.10 39.68
C SER A 300 -13.44 11.71 40.75
N ASP A 301 -13.03 10.93 41.75
CA ASP A 301 -12.08 11.38 42.77
C ASP A 301 -10.67 11.62 42.21
N ILE A 302 -10.15 10.77 41.32
CA ILE A 302 -8.90 11.04 40.58
C ILE A 302 -9.00 12.37 39.82
N HIS A 303 -10.15 12.67 39.19
CA HIS A 303 -10.35 13.93 38.50
C HIS A 303 -10.46 15.13 39.46
N LYS A 304 -11.08 14.97 40.64
CA LYS A 304 -11.06 16.00 41.71
C LYS A 304 -9.62 16.26 42.17
N VAL A 305 -8.80 15.23 42.39
CA VAL A 305 -7.40 15.35 42.83
C VAL A 305 -6.51 15.99 41.75
N LEU A 306 -6.66 15.63 40.48
CA LEU A 306 -5.99 16.30 39.36
C LEU A 306 -6.31 17.81 39.31
N ASN A 307 -7.57 18.18 39.53
CA ASN A 307 -8.00 19.58 39.56
C ASN A 307 -7.52 20.35 40.82
N LYS A 308 -7.34 19.67 41.97
CA LYS A 308 -6.60 20.24 43.12
C LYS A 308 -5.12 20.48 42.76
N LEU A 309 -4.46 19.47 42.17
CA LEU A 309 -3.03 19.46 41.86
C LEU A 309 -2.60 20.57 40.90
N LYS A 310 -3.46 20.96 39.94
CA LYS A 310 -3.26 22.13 39.07
C LYS A 310 -3.30 23.46 39.82
N LYS A 311 -4.11 23.59 40.87
CA LYS A 311 -4.33 24.85 41.61
C LYS A 311 -3.32 25.06 42.75
N THR A 312 -2.91 23.98 43.43
CA THR A 312 -1.95 24.02 44.53
C THR A 312 -0.57 24.49 44.05
N LYS A 313 0.04 25.46 44.76
CA LYS A 313 1.42 25.92 44.51
C LYS A 313 2.46 25.36 45.49
N ASN A 314 2.05 24.91 46.67
CA ASN A 314 2.95 24.36 47.69
C ASN A 314 3.50 22.97 47.30
N LYS A 315 4.83 22.79 47.36
CA LYS A 315 5.49 21.51 47.07
C LYS A 315 5.09 20.37 48.03
N GLY A 316 4.82 20.69 49.31
CA GLY A 316 4.39 19.69 50.30
C GLY A 316 3.01 19.13 49.98
N GLU A 317 2.03 20.00 49.80
CA GLU A 317 0.67 19.63 49.39
C GLU A 317 0.65 18.92 48.02
N LYS A 318 1.43 19.38 47.03
CA LYS A 318 1.55 18.67 45.74
C LYS A 318 2.03 17.21 45.91
N ARG A 319 2.91 16.93 46.88
CA ARG A 319 3.33 15.56 47.18
C ARG A 319 2.18 14.75 47.79
N ALA A 320 1.49 15.29 48.80
CA ALA A 320 0.35 14.60 49.42
C ALA A 320 -0.75 14.28 48.39
N LEU A 321 -1.10 15.22 47.51
CA LEU A 321 -2.06 15.01 46.42
C LEU A 321 -1.60 13.97 45.39
N ARG A 322 -0.28 13.86 45.13
CA ARG A 322 0.27 12.80 44.26
C ARG A 322 0.16 11.42 44.92
N ASP A 323 0.41 11.34 46.22
CA ASP A 323 0.35 10.07 46.96
C ASP A 323 -1.14 9.63 47.18
N GLU A 324 -2.07 10.57 47.38
CA GLU A 324 -3.54 10.37 47.30
C GLU A 324 -3.95 9.82 45.92
N MET A 325 -3.48 10.45 44.83
CA MET A 325 -3.77 10.00 43.46
C MET A 325 -3.20 8.61 43.16
N LYS A 326 -2.01 8.27 43.65
CA LYS A 326 -1.43 6.92 43.50
C LYS A 326 -2.27 5.84 44.19
N LEU A 327 -2.83 6.14 45.36
CA LEU A 327 -3.72 5.22 46.07
C LEU A 327 -5.01 4.99 45.28
N LEU A 328 -5.67 6.07 44.85
CA LEU A 328 -6.90 6.00 44.04
C LEU A 328 -6.67 5.29 42.69
N LYS A 329 -5.56 5.54 42.00
CA LYS A 329 -5.20 4.82 40.77
C LYS A 329 -5.03 3.31 41.00
N LYS A 330 -4.37 2.92 42.10
CA LYS A 330 -4.18 1.52 42.46
C LYS A 330 -5.52 0.83 42.75
N GLU A 331 -6.41 1.50 43.47
CA GLU A 331 -7.76 1.00 43.76
C GLU A 331 -8.62 0.90 42.49
N ALA A 332 -8.65 1.94 41.66
CA ALA A 332 -9.33 1.90 40.36
C ALA A 332 -8.83 0.75 39.49
N THR A 333 -7.51 0.55 39.42
CA THR A 333 -6.91 -0.58 38.70
C THR A 333 -7.39 -1.91 39.28
N GLN A 334 -7.34 -2.13 40.60
CA GLN A 334 -7.79 -3.38 41.23
C GLN A 334 -9.27 -3.68 40.98
N ARG A 335 -10.14 -2.65 40.98
CA ARG A 335 -11.57 -2.76 40.64
C ARG A 335 -11.74 -3.12 39.15
N GLU A 336 -10.99 -2.49 38.24
CA GLU A 336 -10.98 -2.81 36.80
C GLU A 336 -10.44 -4.22 36.50
N GLU A 337 -9.43 -4.71 37.22
CA GLU A 337 -8.90 -6.08 37.07
C GLU A 337 -9.95 -7.12 37.50
N ALA A 338 -10.67 -6.87 38.60
CA ALA A 338 -11.74 -7.74 39.07
C ALA A 338 -12.92 -7.80 38.08
N ALA A 339 -13.39 -6.64 37.60
CA ALA A 339 -14.46 -6.57 36.60
C ALA A 339 -14.04 -7.22 35.26
N THR A 340 -12.82 -6.93 34.78
CA THR A 340 -12.24 -7.57 33.58
C THR A 340 -12.27 -9.09 33.70
N LYS A 341 -11.86 -9.63 34.85
CA LYS A 341 -11.80 -11.07 35.10
C LYS A 341 -13.18 -11.72 35.07
N ASP A 342 -14.16 -11.12 35.73
CA ASP A 342 -15.53 -11.64 35.75
C ASP A 342 -16.14 -11.66 34.34
N ILE A 343 -16.12 -10.51 33.65
CA ILE A 343 -16.64 -10.34 32.28
C ILE A 343 -16.03 -11.37 31.32
N LEU A 344 -14.69 -11.50 31.30
CA LEU A 344 -14.01 -12.46 30.42
C LEU A 344 -14.32 -13.91 30.80
N SER A 345 -14.51 -14.23 32.08
CA SER A 345 -14.83 -15.61 32.52
C SER A 345 -16.26 -16.04 32.19
N ARG A 346 -17.20 -15.08 32.12
CA ARG A 346 -18.61 -15.32 31.75
C ARG A 346 -18.80 -15.41 30.23
N ALA A 347 -18.00 -14.69 29.44
CA ALA A 347 -18.04 -14.71 27.98
C ALA A 347 -17.89 -16.13 27.40
N ASP A 348 -18.63 -16.45 26.34
CA ASP A 348 -18.52 -17.74 25.63
C ASP A 348 -17.53 -17.67 24.46
N VAL A 349 -17.42 -16.50 23.84
CA VAL A 349 -16.41 -16.21 22.81
C VAL A 349 -15.64 -14.94 23.20
N VAL A 350 -14.31 -15.05 23.29
CA VAL A 350 -13.43 -13.88 23.39
C VAL A 350 -12.78 -13.63 22.03
N LEU A 351 -12.94 -12.41 21.52
CA LEU A 351 -12.50 -12.00 20.18
C LEU A 351 -11.35 -10.99 20.27
N VAL A 352 -10.18 -11.32 19.70
CA VAL A 352 -8.95 -10.56 19.92
C VAL A 352 -7.98 -10.69 18.73
N THR A 353 -7.17 -9.68 18.43
CA THR A 353 -6.10 -9.85 17.42
C THR A 353 -5.02 -10.78 17.96
N LEU A 354 -4.34 -11.55 17.10
CA LEU A 354 -3.29 -12.50 17.53
C LEU A 354 -2.25 -11.86 18.46
N THR A 355 -1.73 -10.68 18.08
CA THR A 355 -0.77 -9.90 18.89
C THR A 355 -1.34 -9.35 20.20
N SER A 356 -2.67 -9.30 20.35
CA SER A 356 -3.37 -8.86 21.57
C SER A 356 -3.80 -10.03 22.46
N ALA A 357 -3.69 -11.29 22.00
CA ALA A 357 -3.98 -12.50 22.78
C ALA A 357 -2.95 -12.81 23.89
N SER A 358 -1.87 -12.04 23.93
CA SER A 358 -0.66 -12.23 24.73
C SER A 358 -0.89 -12.20 26.25
N ARG A 359 0.05 -12.82 26.99
CA ARG A 359 0.05 -12.95 28.46
C ARG A 359 0.25 -11.63 29.23
N ASP A 360 0.56 -10.52 28.55
CA ASP A 360 0.57 -9.18 29.14
C ASP A 360 -0.79 -8.46 29.05
N GLY A 361 -1.70 -8.93 28.19
CA GLY A 361 -3.04 -8.36 27.98
C GLY A 361 -4.11 -8.86 28.98
N PRO A 362 -5.39 -8.45 28.81
CA PRO A 362 -6.50 -8.83 29.69
C PRO A 362 -6.71 -10.35 29.86
N LEU A 363 -6.27 -11.14 28.88
CA LEU A 363 -6.30 -12.61 28.93
C LEU A 363 -5.34 -13.23 29.97
N LYS A 364 -4.63 -12.42 30.77
CA LYS A 364 -3.82 -12.85 31.92
C LYS A 364 -4.64 -13.11 33.20
N TYR A 365 -5.87 -12.61 33.29
CA TYR A 365 -6.74 -12.79 34.46
C TYR A 365 -7.50 -14.14 34.44
N LEU A 366 -7.50 -14.82 33.29
CA LEU A 366 -8.09 -16.14 33.07
C LEU A 366 -7.08 -17.25 33.42
N LYS A 367 -7.60 -18.46 33.65
CA LYS A 367 -6.75 -19.66 33.81
C LYS A 367 -6.12 -20.07 32.47
N GLU A 368 -5.03 -20.83 32.52
CA GLU A 368 -4.37 -21.34 31.31
C GLU A 368 -5.19 -22.39 30.56
N ASP A 369 -6.09 -23.08 31.27
CA ASP A 369 -7.00 -24.11 30.74
C ASP A 369 -8.42 -23.56 30.47
N HIS A 370 -8.60 -22.23 30.38
CA HIS A 370 -9.92 -21.61 30.25
C HIS A 370 -10.57 -21.77 28.86
N PHE A 371 -9.79 -21.95 27.80
CA PHE A 371 -10.31 -22.10 26.44
C PHE A 371 -10.15 -23.54 25.94
N ASP A 372 -11.24 -24.11 25.44
CA ASP A 372 -11.24 -25.44 24.82
C ASP A 372 -10.74 -25.38 23.37
N LEU A 373 -11.11 -24.31 22.66
CA LEU A 373 -10.89 -24.12 21.23
C LEU A 373 -10.31 -22.73 20.92
N VAL A 374 -9.20 -22.71 20.18
CA VAL A 374 -8.69 -21.50 19.50
C VAL A 374 -9.13 -21.52 18.04
N VAL A 375 -9.70 -20.42 17.57
CA VAL A 375 -10.00 -20.20 16.14
C VAL A 375 -9.07 -19.10 15.62
N ILE A 376 -8.44 -19.33 14.47
CA ILE A 376 -7.62 -18.32 13.78
C ILE A 376 -8.19 -18.12 12.38
N ASP A 377 -8.97 -17.06 12.15
CA ASP A 377 -9.36 -16.64 10.79
C ASP A 377 -8.25 -15.79 10.16
N GLU A 378 -8.19 -15.82 8.83
CA GLU A 378 -7.09 -15.29 8.02
C GLU A 378 -5.68 -15.77 8.46
N CYS A 379 -5.57 -17.03 8.87
CA CYS A 379 -4.32 -17.64 9.33
C CYS A 379 -3.20 -17.63 8.26
N SER A 380 -3.53 -17.57 6.97
CA SER A 380 -2.56 -17.43 5.86
C SER A 380 -2.03 -15.99 5.68
N GLN A 381 -2.51 -15.03 6.46
CA GLN A 381 -2.00 -13.66 6.51
C GLN A 381 -1.15 -13.41 7.77
N ALA A 382 -0.87 -14.46 8.55
CA ALA A 382 -0.20 -14.38 9.84
C ALA A 382 1.17 -15.08 9.85
N LEU A 383 2.18 -14.39 10.40
CA LEU A 383 3.46 -15.01 10.78
C LEU A 383 3.19 -16.16 11.76
N GLU A 384 3.84 -17.32 11.59
CA GLU A 384 3.61 -18.48 12.48
C GLU A 384 3.81 -18.14 13.96
N ALA A 385 4.83 -17.32 14.28
CA ALA A 385 5.09 -16.85 15.65
C ALA A 385 3.93 -16.07 16.27
N ALA A 386 3.08 -15.40 15.46
CA ALA A 386 1.89 -14.71 15.96
C ALA A 386 0.76 -15.71 16.28
N CYS A 387 0.60 -16.77 15.48
CA CYS A 387 -0.40 -17.82 15.72
C CYS A 387 -0.17 -18.51 17.08
N TRP A 388 1.09 -18.77 17.45
CA TRP A 388 1.44 -19.39 18.74
C TRP A 388 0.93 -18.61 19.97
N ILE A 389 0.66 -17.30 19.86
CA ILE A 389 0.08 -16.49 20.97
C ILE A 389 -1.34 -16.96 21.31
N GLY A 390 -2.12 -17.35 20.30
CA GLY A 390 -3.43 -17.97 20.49
C GLY A 390 -3.29 -19.46 20.86
N LEU A 391 -2.52 -20.23 20.09
CA LEU A 391 -2.48 -21.70 20.18
C LEU A 391 -2.06 -22.23 21.55
N LEU A 392 -1.18 -21.55 22.29
CA LEU A 392 -0.77 -21.96 23.62
C LEU A 392 -1.89 -21.84 24.69
N ARG A 393 -3.04 -21.23 24.37
CA ARG A 393 -4.17 -21.00 25.28
C ARG A 393 -5.25 -22.09 25.27
N ALA A 394 -5.16 -23.08 24.37
CA ALA A 394 -6.17 -24.14 24.24
C ALA A 394 -5.53 -25.49 23.88
N ARG A 395 -6.35 -26.55 23.97
CA ARG A 395 -5.93 -27.93 23.67
C ARG A 395 -6.10 -28.29 22.18
N ARG A 396 -6.81 -27.44 21.44
CA ARG A 396 -7.32 -27.66 20.09
C ARG A 396 -7.37 -26.35 19.32
N CYS A 397 -7.13 -26.39 18.01
CA CYS A 397 -7.33 -25.25 17.13
C CYS A 397 -8.11 -25.56 15.84
N VAL A 398 -8.73 -24.51 15.28
CA VAL A 398 -9.17 -24.50 13.88
C VAL A 398 -8.56 -23.30 13.18
N LEU A 399 -7.88 -23.55 12.06
CA LEU A 399 -7.21 -22.55 11.25
C LEU A 399 -8.04 -22.31 9.98
N ALA A 400 -8.53 -21.09 9.79
CA ALA A 400 -9.22 -20.69 8.56
C ALA A 400 -8.36 -19.70 7.77
N GLY A 401 -8.30 -19.87 6.46
CA GLY A 401 -7.51 -18.98 5.59
C GLY A 401 -7.49 -19.41 4.14
N ASP A 402 -6.61 -18.78 3.37
CA ASP A 402 -6.31 -19.18 1.99
C ASP A 402 -4.84 -18.89 1.66
N HIS A 403 -4.05 -19.96 1.52
CA HIS A 403 -2.64 -19.93 1.18
C HIS A 403 -2.35 -19.61 -0.30
N LYS A 404 -3.37 -19.44 -1.15
CA LYS A 404 -3.23 -18.94 -2.52
C LYS A 404 -3.43 -17.41 -2.61
N GLN A 405 -3.82 -16.74 -1.51
CA GLN A 405 -3.85 -15.29 -1.39
C GLN A 405 -2.56 -14.77 -0.69
N LEU A 406 -2.47 -13.46 -0.47
CA LEU A 406 -1.26 -12.78 0.03
C LEU A 406 -0.74 -13.37 1.37
N PRO A 407 0.58 -13.59 1.51
CA PRO A 407 1.22 -13.96 2.78
C PRO A 407 1.32 -12.74 3.73
N PRO A 408 1.76 -12.92 4.99
CA PRO A 408 2.16 -11.78 5.83
C PRO A 408 3.23 -10.91 5.14
N THR A 409 3.04 -9.60 5.15
CA THR A 409 4.02 -8.63 4.64
C THR A 409 5.28 -8.63 5.50
N ILE A 410 6.46 -8.69 4.87
CA ILE A 410 7.78 -8.75 5.51
C ILE A 410 8.71 -7.76 4.79
N LEU A 411 9.38 -6.90 5.54
CA LEU A 411 10.28 -5.85 5.02
C LEU A 411 11.68 -6.40 4.70
N SER A 412 12.20 -7.27 5.56
CA SER A 412 13.50 -7.92 5.40
C SER A 412 13.41 -9.04 4.38
N LYS A 413 13.82 -8.74 3.14
CA LYS A 413 13.97 -9.72 2.05
C LYS A 413 14.81 -10.94 2.45
N GLU A 414 15.81 -10.75 3.31
CA GLU A 414 16.61 -11.84 3.89
C GLU A 414 15.79 -12.73 4.83
N ALA A 415 14.97 -12.14 5.72
CA ALA A 415 14.14 -12.90 6.64
C ALA A 415 13.02 -13.66 5.91
N ALA A 416 12.38 -13.00 4.91
CA ALA A 416 11.40 -13.63 4.02
C ALA A 416 11.99 -14.86 3.32
N ALA A 417 13.08 -14.71 2.58
CA ALA A 417 13.74 -15.79 1.84
C ALA A 417 14.32 -16.91 2.74
N ALA A 418 14.69 -16.59 3.98
CA ALA A 418 15.07 -17.58 4.98
C ALA A 418 13.86 -18.33 5.59
N GLY A 419 12.63 -17.98 5.21
CA GLY A 419 11.38 -18.68 5.52
C GLY A 419 10.53 -18.05 6.62
N LEU A 420 10.62 -16.72 6.84
CA LEU A 420 9.68 -15.98 7.70
C LEU A 420 8.31 -15.82 7.03
N GLU A 421 8.27 -15.84 5.69
CA GLU A 421 7.04 -15.74 4.88
C GLU A 421 6.16 -17.00 4.94
N LEU A 422 6.73 -18.15 5.33
CA LEU A 422 6.01 -19.41 5.41
C LEU A 422 5.05 -19.39 6.60
N THR A 423 3.76 -19.40 6.32
CA THR A 423 2.72 -19.38 7.35
C THR A 423 2.51 -20.75 7.99
N LEU A 424 1.92 -20.74 9.20
CA LEU A 424 1.53 -21.96 9.89
C LEU A 424 0.61 -22.83 9.02
N MET A 425 -0.35 -22.21 8.32
CA MET A 425 -1.30 -22.93 7.46
C MET A 425 -0.57 -23.68 6.34
N GLU A 426 0.33 -23.02 5.61
CA GLU A 426 1.12 -23.64 4.54
C GLU A 426 2.02 -24.75 5.04
N ARG A 427 2.70 -24.53 6.17
CA ARG A 427 3.58 -25.53 6.78
C ARG A 427 2.80 -26.80 7.11
N LEU A 428 1.59 -26.68 7.69
CA LEU A 428 0.74 -27.82 8.05
C LEU A 428 0.08 -28.48 6.84
N LEU A 429 -0.36 -27.72 5.84
CA LEU A 429 -0.85 -28.29 4.58
C LEU A 429 0.21 -29.21 3.96
N LYS A 430 1.46 -28.73 3.88
CA LYS A 430 2.58 -29.54 3.40
C LYS A 430 2.88 -30.73 4.32
N THR A 431 3.17 -30.53 5.61
CA THR A 431 3.70 -31.60 6.47
C THR A 431 2.66 -32.58 7.02
N LEU A 432 1.36 -32.23 7.02
CA LEU A 432 0.29 -33.12 7.46
C LEU A 432 -0.54 -33.64 6.27
N SER A 433 -0.96 -32.77 5.35
CA SER A 433 -1.84 -33.17 4.24
C SER A 433 -1.05 -33.78 3.07
N GLU A 434 -0.04 -33.10 2.56
CA GLU A 434 0.71 -33.54 1.35
C GLU A 434 1.72 -34.65 1.68
N GLU A 435 2.59 -34.45 2.69
CA GLU A 435 3.68 -35.38 3.02
C GLU A 435 3.23 -36.60 3.84
N LYS A 436 2.16 -36.46 4.65
CA LYS A 436 1.65 -37.53 5.54
C LYS A 436 0.25 -38.03 5.17
N GLY A 437 -0.38 -37.51 4.12
CA GLY A 437 -1.69 -37.96 3.63
C GLY A 437 -2.84 -37.79 4.62
N LYS A 438 -2.73 -36.90 5.61
CA LYS A 438 -3.70 -36.79 6.71
C LYS A 438 -4.83 -35.86 6.36
N ASP A 439 -6.04 -36.38 6.53
CA ASP A 439 -7.27 -35.63 6.34
C ASP A 439 -7.46 -34.60 7.48
N VAL A 440 -6.79 -33.46 7.37
CA VAL A 440 -6.87 -32.31 8.30
C VAL A 440 -7.53 -31.08 7.68
N VAL A 441 -7.91 -31.15 6.40
CA VAL A 441 -8.29 -30.00 5.57
C VAL A 441 -9.69 -30.17 5.01
N ARG A 442 -10.52 -29.13 5.08
CA ARG A 442 -11.71 -29.00 4.21
C ARG A 442 -11.62 -27.71 3.40
N MET A 443 -11.83 -27.83 2.09
CA MET A 443 -11.82 -26.72 1.16
C MET A 443 -13.25 -26.37 0.78
N LEU A 444 -13.60 -25.09 0.89
CA LEU A 444 -14.89 -24.57 0.46
C LEU A 444 -14.87 -24.38 -1.06
N THR A 445 -15.90 -24.87 -1.76
CA THR A 445 -15.90 -24.95 -3.24
C THR A 445 -16.90 -24.00 -3.89
N THR A 446 -18.04 -23.74 -3.25
CA THR A 446 -19.06 -22.83 -3.81
C THR A 446 -18.73 -21.38 -3.46
N GLN A 447 -18.69 -20.48 -4.45
CA GLN A 447 -18.41 -19.05 -4.26
C GLN A 447 -19.59 -18.14 -4.64
N TYR A 448 -19.76 -17.07 -3.88
CA TYR A 448 -20.94 -16.19 -3.87
C TYR A 448 -20.61 -14.73 -4.23
N ARG A 449 -19.51 -14.50 -4.96
CA ARG A 449 -18.96 -13.16 -5.26
C ARG A 449 -18.91 -12.86 -6.75
N MET A 450 -18.22 -13.71 -7.51
CA MET A 450 -17.70 -13.44 -8.86
C MET A 450 -18.61 -14.01 -9.95
N HIS A 451 -18.69 -13.33 -11.09
CA HIS A 451 -19.14 -13.90 -12.36
C HIS A 451 -18.38 -15.19 -12.69
N GLN A 452 -19.00 -16.12 -13.41
CA GLN A 452 -18.38 -17.42 -13.70
C GLN A 452 -17.02 -17.28 -14.41
N ASP A 453 -16.88 -16.42 -15.42
CA ASP A 453 -15.61 -16.21 -16.14
C ASP A 453 -14.53 -15.53 -15.27
N ILE A 454 -14.91 -14.61 -14.37
CA ILE A 454 -13.98 -13.99 -13.41
C ILE A 454 -13.44 -15.07 -12.44
N MET A 455 -14.33 -15.97 -11.98
CA MET A 455 -13.96 -17.09 -11.11
C MET A 455 -13.11 -18.14 -11.83
N GLU A 456 -13.47 -18.50 -13.06
CA GLU A 456 -12.91 -19.65 -13.77
C GLU A 456 -11.39 -19.56 -13.93
N TRP A 457 -10.84 -18.42 -14.36
CA TRP A 457 -9.39 -18.24 -14.46
C TRP A 457 -8.69 -18.51 -13.12
N ALA A 458 -9.17 -17.90 -12.03
CA ALA A 458 -8.57 -18.09 -10.70
C ALA A 458 -8.71 -19.55 -10.25
N SER A 459 -9.89 -20.15 -10.46
CA SER A 459 -10.21 -21.55 -10.18
C SER A 459 -9.20 -22.49 -10.85
N GLN A 460 -9.02 -22.37 -12.17
CA GLN A 460 -8.10 -23.19 -12.95
C GLN A 460 -6.64 -22.99 -12.51
N GLN A 461 -6.17 -21.74 -12.39
CA GLN A 461 -4.74 -21.45 -12.17
C GLN A 461 -4.23 -21.72 -10.74
N LEU A 462 -5.10 -21.67 -9.73
CA LEU A 462 -4.69 -21.73 -8.31
C LEU A 462 -5.47 -22.72 -7.44
N TYR A 463 -6.68 -23.11 -7.85
CA TYR A 463 -7.60 -23.96 -7.09
C TYR A 463 -7.98 -25.24 -7.87
N GLN A 464 -7.17 -25.64 -8.86
CA GLN A 464 -7.30 -26.90 -9.62
C GLN A 464 -8.65 -27.08 -10.36
N GLY A 465 -9.35 -25.99 -10.67
CA GLY A 465 -10.67 -26.01 -11.31
C GLY A 465 -11.82 -26.39 -10.37
N THR A 466 -11.60 -26.44 -9.05
CA THR A 466 -12.58 -26.95 -8.07
C THR A 466 -13.62 -25.93 -7.59
N LEU A 467 -13.46 -24.63 -7.91
CA LEU A 467 -14.43 -23.61 -7.52
C LEU A 467 -15.65 -23.60 -8.45
N VAL A 468 -16.83 -23.49 -7.86
CA VAL A 468 -18.13 -23.43 -8.55
C VAL A 468 -18.84 -22.12 -8.20
N ALA A 469 -19.36 -21.42 -9.21
CA ALA A 469 -20.12 -20.19 -8.98
C ALA A 469 -21.53 -20.54 -8.49
N HIS A 470 -21.98 -19.92 -7.40
CA HIS A 470 -23.36 -20.05 -6.96
C HIS A 470 -24.31 -19.43 -8.02
N PRO A 471 -25.49 -20.01 -8.31
CA PRO A 471 -26.39 -19.50 -9.34
C PRO A 471 -26.80 -18.02 -9.19
N SER A 472 -26.73 -17.45 -7.98
CA SER A 472 -27.00 -16.03 -7.74
C SER A 472 -25.89 -15.07 -8.18
N VAL A 473 -24.74 -15.56 -8.63
CA VAL A 473 -23.60 -14.77 -9.14
C VAL A 473 -23.01 -15.32 -10.45
N ALA A 474 -23.37 -16.53 -10.88
CA ALA A 474 -22.75 -17.17 -12.04
C ALA A 474 -22.84 -16.32 -13.33
N SER A 475 -23.96 -15.62 -13.55
CA SER A 475 -24.26 -14.83 -14.75
C SER A 475 -24.58 -13.35 -14.47
N HIS A 476 -24.09 -12.77 -13.37
CA HIS A 476 -24.45 -11.41 -12.96
C HIS A 476 -23.55 -10.31 -13.57
N LEU A 477 -24.14 -9.30 -14.21
CA LEU A 477 -23.47 -8.28 -15.04
C LEU A 477 -23.69 -6.86 -14.50
N LEU A 478 -22.96 -5.85 -14.98
CA LEU A 478 -23.17 -4.48 -14.47
C LEU A 478 -24.54 -3.93 -14.85
N SER A 479 -25.10 -4.30 -16.01
CA SER A 479 -26.44 -3.85 -16.43
C SER A 479 -27.61 -4.45 -15.64
N ASP A 480 -27.40 -5.47 -14.78
CA ASP A 480 -28.41 -5.88 -13.78
C ASP A 480 -28.59 -4.83 -12.66
N LEU A 481 -27.64 -3.90 -12.49
CA LEU A 481 -27.66 -2.93 -11.40
C LEU A 481 -28.66 -1.81 -11.67
N VAL A 482 -29.41 -1.44 -10.63
CA VAL A 482 -30.39 -0.35 -10.72
C VAL A 482 -29.70 0.96 -11.11
N ASP A 483 -30.28 1.62 -12.11
CA ASP A 483 -29.83 2.86 -12.76
C ASP A 483 -28.62 2.72 -13.71
N VAL A 484 -28.16 1.50 -14.04
CA VAL A 484 -27.06 1.27 -14.99
C VAL A 484 -27.58 1.05 -16.42
N SER A 485 -26.88 1.57 -17.44
CA SER A 485 -27.23 1.34 -18.86
C SER A 485 -26.79 -0.03 -19.36
N ASP A 486 -27.45 -0.52 -20.40
CA ASP A 486 -27.18 -1.83 -21.03
C ASP A 486 -26.36 -1.61 -22.33
N ASP A 487 -25.04 -1.47 -22.15
CA ASP A 487 -24.03 -1.23 -23.18
C ASP A 487 -22.97 -2.35 -23.22
N GLU A 488 -22.18 -2.42 -24.30
CA GLU A 488 -21.08 -3.40 -24.49
C GLU A 488 -20.13 -3.49 -23.26
N GLU A 489 -19.75 -2.35 -22.67
CA GLU A 489 -18.87 -2.29 -21.47
C GLU A 489 -19.52 -2.83 -20.19
N THR A 490 -20.85 -2.75 -20.07
CA THR A 490 -21.61 -3.15 -18.87
C THR A 490 -22.17 -4.57 -18.96
N THR A 491 -22.39 -5.07 -20.17
CA THR A 491 -22.73 -6.47 -20.45
C THR A 491 -21.49 -7.39 -20.42
N SER A 492 -20.28 -6.84 -20.56
CA SER A 492 -19.05 -7.63 -20.50
C SER A 492 -18.55 -7.80 -19.05
N PRO A 493 -18.24 -9.03 -18.60
CA PRO A 493 -17.65 -9.26 -17.28
C PRO A 493 -16.12 -9.09 -17.25
N LEU A 494 -15.46 -9.05 -18.41
CA LEU A 494 -14.00 -9.10 -18.56
C LEU A 494 -13.54 -8.16 -19.68
N LEU A 495 -12.77 -7.12 -19.33
CA LEU A 495 -12.25 -6.14 -20.28
C LEU A 495 -10.73 -5.97 -20.15
N ILE A 496 -9.99 -6.04 -21.25
CA ILE A 496 -8.59 -5.57 -21.33
C ILE A 496 -8.56 -4.21 -22.04
N ILE A 497 -7.82 -3.25 -21.50
CA ILE A 497 -7.42 -2.03 -22.21
C ILE A 497 -5.91 -2.08 -22.42
N ASP A 498 -5.49 -2.47 -23.63
CA ASP A 498 -4.09 -2.70 -23.98
C ASP A 498 -3.37 -1.40 -24.37
N THR A 499 -2.28 -1.08 -23.65
CA THR A 499 -1.40 0.07 -23.91
C THR A 499 -0.21 -0.27 -24.81
N ALA A 500 -0.04 -1.52 -25.24
CA ALA A 500 1.11 -1.99 -26.03
C ALA A 500 1.26 -1.22 -27.36
N GLY A 501 2.40 -0.52 -27.50
CA GLY A 501 2.68 0.32 -28.66
C GLY A 501 1.89 1.64 -28.71
N CYS A 502 1.39 2.12 -27.57
CA CYS A 502 0.80 3.47 -27.40
C CYS A 502 1.80 4.48 -26.80
N ASP A 503 3.07 4.07 -26.60
CA ASP A 503 4.17 4.80 -25.95
C ASP A 503 3.88 5.28 -24.51
N LEU A 504 3.00 4.57 -23.79
CA LEU A 504 2.63 4.86 -22.39
C LEU A 504 3.53 4.11 -21.40
N TYR A 505 4.82 4.43 -21.41
CA TYR A 505 5.84 3.78 -20.58
C TYR A 505 5.75 4.12 -19.09
N GLU A 506 6.36 3.27 -18.25
CA GLU A 506 6.53 3.56 -16.82
C GLU A 506 7.50 4.73 -16.56
N LEU A 507 7.31 5.44 -15.45
CA LEU A 507 8.21 6.50 -15.00
C LEU A 507 9.61 5.96 -14.70
N ASP A 508 10.63 6.57 -15.30
CA ASP A 508 12.04 6.26 -15.07
C ASP A 508 12.50 6.84 -13.72
N LEU A 509 12.22 6.06 -12.68
CA LEU A 509 12.60 6.32 -11.29
C LEU A 509 13.55 5.21 -10.79
N PRO A 510 14.49 5.53 -9.88
CA PRO A 510 15.39 4.53 -9.28
C PRO A 510 14.64 3.35 -8.66
N GLU A 511 15.24 2.16 -8.66
CA GLU A 511 14.63 0.92 -8.14
C GLU A 511 14.18 0.98 -6.67
N GLU A 512 14.75 1.89 -5.88
CA GLU A 512 14.35 2.17 -4.49
C GLU A 512 12.99 2.90 -4.38
N VAL A 513 12.43 3.38 -5.49
CA VAL A 513 11.19 4.17 -5.55
C VAL A 513 10.07 3.34 -6.20
N SER A 514 8.85 3.48 -5.66
CA SER A 514 7.66 2.82 -6.22
C SER A 514 7.37 3.30 -7.65
N LYS A 515 6.98 2.39 -8.55
CA LYS A 515 6.72 2.68 -9.96
C LYS A 515 5.35 3.34 -10.17
N GLY A 516 5.23 4.11 -11.25
CA GLY A 516 4.01 4.78 -11.69
C GLY A 516 3.99 4.92 -13.21
N ASN A 517 2.82 5.12 -13.79
CA ASN A 517 2.57 5.25 -15.22
C ASN A 517 1.41 6.24 -15.41
N GLU A 518 1.72 7.44 -15.89
CA GLU A 518 0.74 8.52 -16.01
C GLU A 518 -0.31 8.24 -17.10
N GLY A 519 0.08 7.56 -18.19
CA GLY A 519 -0.82 7.16 -19.27
C GLY A 519 -1.86 6.14 -18.82
N GLU A 520 -1.44 5.10 -18.10
CA GLU A 520 -2.39 4.18 -17.44
C GLU A 520 -3.29 4.94 -16.44
N ALA A 521 -2.76 5.90 -15.69
CA ALA A 521 -3.54 6.65 -14.71
C ALA A 521 -4.60 7.56 -15.37
N ASP A 522 -4.31 8.14 -16.55
CA ASP A 522 -5.28 8.89 -17.37
C ASP A 522 -6.36 7.96 -17.94
N ILE A 523 -5.98 6.82 -18.51
CA ILE A 523 -6.91 5.81 -19.06
C ILE A 523 -7.86 5.30 -17.98
N VAL A 524 -7.33 4.93 -16.81
CA VAL A 524 -8.14 4.47 -15.68
C VAL A 524 -9.07 5.57 -15.19
N ALA A 525 -8.63 6.84 -15.18
CA ALA A 525 -9.50 7.96 -14.82
C ALA A 525 -10.63 8.19 -15.84
N SER A 526 -10.34 8.01 -17.13
CA SER A 526 -11.35 8.04 -18.19
C SER A 526 -12.34 6.89 -18.07
N HIS A 527 -11.88 5.66 -17.84
CA HIS A 527 -12.75 4.50 -17.76
C HIS A 527 -13.65 4.56 -16.52
N VAL A 528 -13.16 5.08 -15.39
CA VAL A 528 -14.03 5.40 -14.23
C VAL A 528 -15.06 6.47 -14.58
N ASP A 529 -14.68 7.57 -15.24
CA ASP A 529 -15.65 8.58 -15.70
C ASP A 529 -16.71 7.96 -16.65
N ASP A 530 -16.31 7.04 -17.53
CA ASP A 530 -17.17 6.42 -18.54
C ASP A 530 -18.09 5.31 -17.97
N LEU A 531 -17.68 4.60 -16.90
CA LEU A 531 -18.57 3.73 -16.10
C LEU A 531 -19.56 4.54 -15.24
N VAL A 532 -19.13 5.66 -14.65
CA VAL A 532 -20.00 6.50 -13.80
C VAL A 532 -21.06 7.24 -14.63
N LYS A 533 -20.74 7.66 -15.86
CA LYS A 533 -21.74 8.20 -16.82
C LYS A 533 -22.84 7.18 -17.17
N ARG A 534 -22.49 5.89 -17.19
CA ARG A 534 -23.41 4.76 -17.38
C ARG A 534 -24.16 4.35 -16.11
N GLY A 535 -24.11 5.17 -15.05
CA GLY A 535 -24.90 4.98 -13.83
C GLY A 535 -24.22 4.12 -12.74
N VAL A 536 -23.05 3.54 -13.00
CA VAL A 536 -22.33 2.74 -12.00
C VAL A 536 -21.88 3.66 -10.86
N LYS A 537 -22.45 3.45 -9.67
CA LYS A 537 -22.21 4.30 -8.50
C LYS A 537 -20.72 4.25 -8.10
N PRO A 538 -20.01 5.39 -7.90
CA PRO A 538 -18.57 5.36 -7.62
C PRO A 538 -18.18 4.59 -6.34
N ALA A 539 -19.11 4.41 -5.40
CA ALA A 539 -18.92 3.59 -4.21
C ALA A 539 -18.84 2.08 -4.52
N ASP A 540 -19.38 1.64 -5.65
CA ASP A 540 -19.45 0.24 -6.10
C ASP A 540 -18.31 -0.12 -7.08
N ILE A 541 -17.41 0.83 -7.35
CA ILE A 541 -16.19 0.68 -8.15
C ILE A 541 -14.97 0.67 -7.21
N ALA A 542 -13.93 -0.09 -7.57
CA ALA A 542 -12.58 0.12 -7.04
C ALA A 542 -11.52 0.19 -8.12
N VAL A 543 -10.45 0.91 -7.81
CA VAL A 543 -9.22 0.91 -8.60
C VAL A 543 -8.09 0.34 -7.76
N ILE A 544 -7.39 -0.64 -8.34
CA ILE A 544 -6.32 -1.38 -7.69
C ILE A 544 -5.04 -1.25 -8.52
N ALA A 545 -3.91 -0.94 -7.87
CA ALA A 545 -2.60 -0.99 -8.51
C ALA A 545 -1.58 -1.72 -7.59
N PRO A 546 -0.55 -2.40 -8.14
CA PRO A 546 0.50 -3.03 -7.32
C PRO A 546 1.43 -2.02 -6.63
N TYR A 547 1.52 -0.80 -7.15
CA TYR A 547 2.52 0.20 -6.76
C TYR A 547 1.88 1.44 -6.12
N ASN A 548 2.40 1.86 -4.96
CA ASN A 548 1.84 2.98 -4.20
C ASN A 548 1.92 4.32 -4.96
N LEU A 549 2.97 4.56 -5.76
CA LEU A 549 3.03 5.77 -6.59
C LEU A 549 1.90 5.81 -7.61
N GLN A 550 1.54 4.68 -8.24
CA GLN A 550 0.39 4.63 -9.13
C GLN A 550 -0.93 4.89 -8.40
N VAL A 551 -1.09 4.31 -7.21
CA VAL A 551 -2.27 4.56 -6.36
C VAL A 551 -2.43 6.07 -6.10
N ASP A 552 -1.34 6.78 -5.82
CA ASP A 552 -1.39 8.23 -5.57
C ASP A 552 -1.55 9.06 -6.87
N LEU A 553 -0.96 8.65 -8.00
CA LEU A 553 -1.18 9.26 -9.32
C LEU A 553 -2.65 9.17 -9.79
N ILE A 554 -3.32 8.06 -9.49
CA ILE A 554 -4.75 7.85 -9.78
C ILE A 554 -5.62 8.62 -8.78
N ARG A 555 -5.27 8.62 -7.49
CA ARG A 555 -5.97 9.43 -6.47
C ARG A 555 -5.98 10.91 -6.81
N LEU A 556 -4.88 11.45 -7.34
CA LEU A 556 -4.77 12.85 -7.76
C LEU A 556 -5.80 13.22 -8.85
N ARG A 557 -6.15 12.26 -9.72
CA ARG A 557 -7.10 12.40 -10.83
C ARG A 557 -8.56 12.20 -10.41
N LEU A 558 -8.82 11.27 -9.49
CA LEU A 558 -10.17 10.79 -9.19
C LEU A 558 -10.73 11.18 -7.82
N SER A 559 -9.91 11.36 -6.78
CA SER A 559 -10.43 11.56 -5.40
C SER A 559 -11.21 12.87 -5.23
N SER A 560 -10.93 13.87 -6.07
CA SER A 560 -11.63 15.15 -6.13
C SER A 560 -12.97 15.08 -6.87
N LYS A 561 -13.10 14.19 -7.86
CA LYS A 561 -14.36 13.91 -8.58
C LYS A 561 -15.27 12.98 -7.79
N TYR A 562 -14.71 11.90 -7.25
CA TYR A 562 -15.44 10.79 -6.64
C TYR A 562 -14.86 10.42 -5.26
N PRO A 563 -15.18 11.17 -4.19
CA PRO A 563 -14.65 10.91 -2.85
C PRO A 563 -15.02 9.54 -2.25
N SER A 564 -16.02 8.85 -2.80
CA SER A 564 -16.47 7.51 -2.40
C SER A 564 -15.78 6.35 -3.16
N LEU A 565 -14.99 6.66 -4.19
CA LEU A 565 -14.25 5.66 -4.96
C LEU A 565 -13.06 5.10 -4.17
N GLU A 566 -12.92 3.78 -4.07
CA GLU A 566 -11.78 3.17 -3.39
C GLU A 566 -10.59 2.94 -4.32
N VAL A 567 -9.61 3.86 -4.30
CA VAL A 567 -8.31 3.72 -4.99
C VAL A 567 -7.22 3.27 -4.00
N LYS A 568 -6.67 2.06 -4.17
CA LYS A 568 -5.72 1.44 -3.20
C LYS A 568 -4.70 0.50 -3.84
N SER A 569 -3.69 0.13 -3.05
CA SER A 569 -2.83 -1.02 -3.36
C SER A 569 -3.60 -2.34 -3.18
N VAL A 570 -3.15 -3.41 -3.83
CA VAL A 570 -3.76 -4.75 -3.73
C VAL A 570 -3.85 -5.22 -2.29
N ASP A 571 -2.73 -5.12 -1.56
CA ASP A 571 -2.58 -5.48 -0.16
C ASP A 571 -3.52 -4.61 0.72
N GLY A 572 -3.74 -3.34 0.35
CA GLY A 572 -4.72 -2.44 0.97
C GLY A 572 -6.20 -2.74 0.64
N PHE A 573 -6.48 -3.64 -0.31
CA PHE A 573 -7.82 -4.08 -0.71
C PHE A 573 -8.19 -5.48 -0.17
N GLN A 574 -7.32 -6.10 0.62
CA GLN A 574 -7.56 -7.43 1.19
C GLN A 574 -8.85 -7.46 2.04
N GLY A 575 -9.58 -8.57 1.95
CA GLY A 575 -10.90 -8.74 2.62
C GLY A 575 -12.08 -7.99 1.99
N ARG A 576 -11.86 -7.06 1.04
CA ARG A 576 -12.92 -6.30 0.35
C ARG A 576 -13.38 -6.98 -0.95
N GLU A 577 -14.42 -6.39 -1.56
CA GLU A 577 -14.99 -6.67 -2.89
C GLU A 577 -15.75 -5.44 -3.41
N LYS A 578 -16.03 -5.38 -4.73
CA LYS A 578 -16.81 -4.34 -5.43
C LYS A 578 -17.50 -4.89 -6.66
N GLU A 579 -18.54 -4.21 -7.16
CA GLU A 579 -19.25 -4.61 -8.38
C GLU A 579 -18.32 -4.56 -9.60
N ALA A 580 -17.63 -3.43 -9.79
CA ALA A 580 -16.58 -3.25 -10.78
C ALA A 580 -15.19 -3.08 -10.13
N VAL A 581 -14.17 -3.70 -10.71
CA VAL A 581 -12.77 -3.52 -10.29
C VAL A 581 -11.88 -3.27 -11.51
N ILE A 582 -11.09 -2.21 -11.44
CA ILE A 582 -10.13 -1.81 -12.47
C ILE A 582 -8.72 -2.02 -11.93
N ILE A 583 -7.90 -2.80 -12.64
CA ILE A 583 -6.49 -3.07 -12.28
C ILE A 583 -5.57 -2.31 -13.24
N SER A 584 -4.69 -1.45 -12.70
CA SER A 584 -3.57 -0.83 -13.43
C SER A 584 -2.30 -1.64 -13.16
N MET A 585 -1.70 -2.23 -14.19
CA MET A 585 -0.50 -3.08 -14.05
C MET A 585 0.80 -2.27 -13.98
N VAL A 586 0.81 -1.02 -14.46
CA VAL A 586 1.88 -0.02 -14.39
C VAL A 586 3.12 -0.29 -15.25
N ARG A 587 3.57 -1.55 -15.31
CA ARG A 587 4.82 -1.92 -15.97
C ARG A 587 4.67 -1.92 -17.49
N SER A 588 5.29 -0.93 -18.12
CA SER A 588 5.53 -0.86 -19.56
C SER A 588 6.97 -0.42 -19.78
N ASN A 589 7.82 -1.32 -20.29
CA ASN A 589 9.24 -1.08 -20.48
C ASN A 589 9.86 -1.98 -21.58
N PRO A 590 10.87 -1.51 -22.34
CA PRO A 590 11.49 -2.28 -23.41
C PRO A 590 12.25 -3.56 -23.00
N THR A 591 12.42 -3.83 -21.69
CA THR A 591 13.11 -5.02 -21.19
C THR A 591 12.17 -6.18 -20.82
N GLY A 592 10.84 -5.97 -20.84
CA GLY A 592 9.86 -7.00 -20.44
C GLY A 592 9.85 -7.29 -18.94
N GLU A 593 10.35 -6.35 -18.12
CA GLU A 593 10.48 -6.54 -16.68
C GLU A 593 9.17 -6.24 -15.94
N VAL A 594 8.53 -7.28 -15.41
CA VAL A 594 7.33 -7.13 -14.58
C VAL A 594 7.65 -6.89 -13.09
N GLY A 595 8.79 -7.40 -12.60
CA GLY A 595 9.23 -7.22 -11.21
C GLY A 595 8.21 -7.71 -10.17
N PHE A 596 7.78 -6.83 -9.26
CA PHE A 596 6.85 -7.11 -8.15
C PHE A 596 5.48 -7.65 -8.57
N LEU A 597 5.10 -7.47 -9.84
CA LEU A 597 3.91 -8.09 -10.45
C LEU A 597 3.96 -9.63 -10.49
N ALA A 598 5.16 -10.24 -10.54
CA ALA A 598 5.33 -11.70 -10.69
C ALA A 598 4.81 -12.52 -9.48
N GLU A 599 4.46 -11.86 -8.37
CA GLU A 599 3.85 -12.53 -7.22
C GLU A 599 2.38 -12.92 -7.52
N LYS A 600 2.20 -14.13 -8.04
CA LYS A 600 0.91 -14.74 -8.43
C LYS A 600 -0.24 -14.52 -7.42
N ARG A 601 0.08 -14.54 -6.12
CA ARG A 601 -0.86 -14.33 -5.01
C ARG A 601 -1.46 -12.91 -5.00
N ARG A 602 -0.67 -11.90 -5.36
CA ARG A 602 -1.12 -10.51 -5.47
C ARG A 602 -2.08 -10.35 -6.63
N ILE A 603 -1.74 -10.89 -7.80
CA ILE A 603 -2.64 -10.89 -8.98
C ILE A 603 -3.95 -11.64 -8.67
N ASN A 604 -3.88 -12.81 -8.00
CA ASN A 604 -5.06 -13.53 -7.53
C ASN A 604 -5.95 -12.69 -6.61
N VAL A 605 -5.37 -12.03 -5.58
CA VAL A 605 -6.14 -11.14 -4.70
C VAL A 605 -6.80 -10.04 -5.54
N ALA A 606 -6.05 -9.34 -6.41
CA ALA A 606 -6.57 -8.23 -7.21
C ALA A 606 -7.75 -8.64 -8.11
N VAL A 607 -7.60 -9.69 -8.92
CA VAL A 607 -8.65 -10.23 -9.80
C VAL A 607 -9.90 -10.61 -9.00
N THR A 608 -9.72 -11.34 -7.91
CA THR A 608 -10.83 -11.87 -7.10
C THR A 608 -11.50 -10.84 -6.18
N ARG A 609 -11.24 -9.54 -6.37
CA ARG A 609 -12.01 -8.44 -5.75
C ARG A 609 -13.27 -8.08 -6.54
N ALA A 610 -13.29 -8.35 -7.85
CA ALA A 610 -14.43 -8.08 -8.71
C ALA A 610 -15.63 -8.96 -8.34
N ARG A 611 -16.84 -8.44 -8.58
CA ARG A 611 -18.08 -9.23 -8.58
C ARG A 611 -18.59 -9.44 -9.99
N ARG A 612 -18.92 -8.36 -10.70
CA ARG A 612 -19.60 -8.37 -12.01
C ARG A 612 -18.66 -8.07 -13.16
N HIS A 613 -17.78 -7.08 -13.00
CA HIS A 613 -16.88 -6.61 -14.05
C HIS A 613 -15.44 -6.45 -13.56
N LEU A 614 -14.49 -6.92 -14.38
CA LEU A 614 -13.06 -6.79 -14.18
C LEU A 614 -12.41 -6.14 -15.40
N THR A 615 -11.86 -4.94 -15.21
CA THR A 615 -11.01 -4.27 -16.20
C THR A 615 -9.54 -4.49 -15.86
N VAL A 616 -8.71 -4.82 -16.84
CA VAL A 616 -7.24 -4.81 -16.72
C VAL A 616 -6.65 -3.84 -17.73
N VAL A 617 -5.98 -2.80 -17.22
CA VAL A 617 -5.21 -1.84 -18.01
C VAL A 617 -3.73 -2.24 -17.90
N CYS A 618 -3.11 -2.57 -19.03
CA CYS A 618 -1.72 -3.05 -19.07
C CYS A 618 -1.08 -2.91 -20.45
N ASP A 619 0.25 -2.89 -20.48
CA ASP A 619 1.03 -3.13 -21.70
C ASP A 619 1.17 -4.64 -21.91
N THR A 620 0.45 -5.21 -22.87
CA THR A 620 0.50 -6.66 -23.11
C THR A 620 1.87 -7.15 -23.59
N GLU A 621 2.70 -6.31 -24.23
CA GLU A 621 4.05 -6.71 -24.63
C GLU A 621 4.98 -6.83 -23.42
N THR A 622 4.88 -5.91 -22.46
CA THR A 622 5.64 -6.01 -21.21
C THR A 622 5.12 -7.15 -20.34
N VAL A 623 3.83 -7.18 -19.98
CA VAL A 623 3.35 -8.08 -18.92
C VAL A 623 3.30 -9.56 -19.31
N CYS A 624 3.18 -9.89 -20.60
CA CYS A 624 3.19 -11.28 -21.09
C CYS A 624 4.56 -11.98 -21.02
N HIS A 625 5.60 -11.31 -20.51
CA HIS A 625 6.89 -11.94 -20.18
C HIS A 625 6.82 -12.86 -18.95
N ASP A 626 5.90 -12.60 -18.01
CA ASP A 626 5.58 -13.57 -16.95
C ASP A 626 4.49 -14.54 -17.40
N ASN A 627 4.72 -15.84 -17.20
CA ASN A 627 3.81 -16.89 -17.67
C ASN A 627 2.46 -16.90 -16.94
N PHE A 628 2.38 -16.39 -15.70
CA PHE A 628 1.13 -16.36 -14.94
C PHE A 628 0.28 -15.14 -15.30
N ILE A 629 0.87 -13.94 -15.41
CA ILE A 629 0.16 -12.77 -15.91
C ILE A 629 -0.26 -12.97 -17.37
N LYS A 630 0.61 -13.60 -18.18
CA LYS A 630 0.25 -14.02 -19.53
C LYS A 630 -0.99 -14.92 -19.53
N SER A 631 -1.14 -15.85 -18.60
CA SER A 631 -2.32 -16.72 -18.54
C SER A 631 -3.62 -15.93 -18.34
N LEU A 632 -3.58 -14.80 -17.63
CA LEU A 632 -4.72 -13.90 -17.43
C LEU A 632 -5.03 -13.13 -18.72
N VAL A 633 -4.01 -12.55 -19.37
CA VAL A 633 -4.18 -11.83 -20.65
C VAL A 633 -4.69 -12.77 -21.74
N ASP A 634 -4.11 -13.95 -21.86
CA ASP A 634 -4.54 -15.01 -22.79
C ASP A 634 -6.02 -15.38 -22.55
N TYR A 635 -6.41 -15.63 -21.30
CA TYR A 635 -7.79 -16.01 -20.94
C TYR A 635 -8.79 -14.88 -21.17
N MET A 636 -8.48 -13.66 -20.74
CA MET A 636 -9.35 -12.49 -20.95
C MET A 636 -9.47 -12.11 -22.44
N THR A 637 -8.46 -12.40 -23.28
CA THR A 637 -8.58 -12.21 -24.74
C THR A 637 -9.46 -13.28 -25.41
N GLU A 638 -9.58 -14.46 -24.79
CA GLU A 638 -10.42 -15.58 -25.28
C GLU A 638 -11.88 -15.43 -24.85
N LYS A 639 -12.14 -15.05 -23.59
CA LYS A 639 -13.49 -14.97 -22.98
C LYS A 639 -14.10 -13.57 -22.92
N GLY A 640 -13.27 -12.55 -22.70
CA GLY A 640 -13.69 -11.16 -22.54
C GLY A 640 -13.50 -10.35 -23.81
N ASP A 641 -13.43 -9.03 -23.65
CA ASP A 641 -13.26 -8.08 -24.75
C ASP A 641 -11.96 -7.29 -24.62
N VAL A 642 -11.36 -6.90 -25.74
CA VAL A 642 -10.07 -6.20 -25.78
C VAL A 642 -10.20 -4.88 -26.53
N GLN A 643 -9.95 -3.78 -25.82
CA GLN A 643 -9.83 -2.42 -26.35
C GLN A 643 -8.35 -2.03 -26.46
N SER A 644 -8.01 -1.10 -27.35
CA SER A 644 -6.67 -0.49 -27.38
C SER A 644 -6.72 0.93 -26.84
N ALA A 645 -5.75 1.27 -25.99
CA ALA A 645 -5.60 2.61 -25.42
C ALA A 645 -5.52 3.74 -26.47
N HIS A 646 -5.19 3.42 -27.73
CA HIS A 646 -5.34 4.34 -28.86
C HIS A 646 -6.72 5.00 -28.95
N GLN A 647 -7.80 4.32 -28.58
CA GLN A 647 -9.16 4.87 -28.59
C GLN A 647 -9.26 6.04 -27.58
N TYR A 648 -8.84 5.81 -26.33
CA TYR A 648 -8.79 6.81 -25.26
C TYR A 648 -7.86 8.00 -25.59
N ILE A 649 -6.78 7.77 -26.35
CA ILE A 649 -5.88 8.83 -26.84
C ILE A 649 -6.55 9.65 -27.96
N GLN A 650 -7.19 8.99 -28.93
CA GLN A 650 -7.82 9.65 -30.09
C GLN A 650 -9.04 10.49 -29.72
N ASP A 651 -9.82 10.07 -28.71
CA ASP A 651 -10.90 10.86 -28.11
C ASP A 651 -10.41 12.14 -27.40
N GLY A 652 -9.10 12.35 -27.29
CA GLY A 652 -8.49 13.48 -26.58
C GLY A 652 -8.54 13.36 -25.05
N LYS A 653 -8.91 12.18 -24.51
CA LYS A 653 -9.03 11.94 -23.06
C LYS A 653 -7.67 11.71 -22.38
N VAL A 654 -6.59 11.51 -23.14
CA VAL A 654 -5.21 11.31 -22.67
C VAL A 654 -4.26 12.28 -23.38
N HIS A 655 -3.40 12.97 -22.63
CA HIS A 655 -2.45 13.95 -23.20
C HIS A 655 -1.06 13.33 -23.45
N GLN A 656 -0.75 13.02 -24.72
CA GLN A 656 0.60 12.62 -25.14
C GLN A 656 1.62 13.74 -24.86
N THR A 657 2.44 13.56 -23.82
CA THR A 657 3.40 14.57 -23.35
C THR A 657 4.82 14.25 -23.84
N PHE A 658 5.04 14.24 -25.16
CA PHE A 658 6.38 14.03 -25.73
C PHE A 658 6.77 14.99 -26.88
N SER A 659 7.89 15.67 -26.64
CA SER A 659 8.91 16.14 -27.61
C SER A 659 8.45 16.78 -28.93
N LYS A 660 8.24 18.10 -28.91
CA LYS A 660 8.43 18.97 -30.09
C LYS A 660 9.61 19.91 -29.87
N ASN A 661 10.82 19.52 -30.31
CA ASN A 661 11.95 20.41 -30.61
C ASN A 661 13.12 19.62 -31.23
N ALA A 662 12.99 19.16 -32.48
CA ALA A 662 14.02 18.33 -33.14
C ALA A 662 14.26 18.57 -34.65
N THR A 663 13.65 19.59 -35.28
CA THR A 663 14.04 20.07 -36.62
C THR A 663 13.69 21.54 -36.84
N ASP A 664 14.60 22.47 -36.54
CA ASP A 664 15.05 23.46 -37.54
C ASP A 664 16.29 24.25 -37.09
N THR A 665 16.90 25.00 -38.03
CA THR A 665 18.07 25.92 -37.86
C THR A 665 19.47 25.30 -37.77
N HIS A 666 19.99 24.84 -38.91
CA HIS A 666 21.43 24.84 -39.18
C HIS A 666 21.86 26.18 -39.81
N LYS A 667 23.04 26.71 -39.41
CA LYS A 667 23.62 28.04 -39.74
C LYS A 667 22.92 29.16 -38.93
N VAL A 668 23.62 30.09 -38.26
CA VAL A 668 24.70 30.97 -38.78
C VAL A 668 25.70 31.40 -37.68
N VAL A 669 27.00 31.36 -38.02
CA VAL A 669 28.16 32.10 -37.46
C VAL A 669 28.59 31.89 -35.98
N SER A 670 29.91 31.99 -35.79
CA SER A 670 30.72 31.60 -34.64
C SER A 670 31.46 32.76 -33.95
N ARG A 671 31.94 32.53 -32.70
CA ARG A 671 32.95 33.33 -31.94
C ARG A 671 32.43 34.68 -31.37
N SER A 672 32.98 35.22 -30.26
CA SER A 672 34.31 35.03 -29.65
C SER A 672 34.34 35.01 -28.10
N GLU A 673 35.17 34.11 -27.56
CA GLU A 673 36.15 34.21 -26.44
C GLU A 673 36.02 35.15 -25.21
N GLU A 674 36.50 34.61 -24.07
CA GLU A 674 37.19 35.26 -22.93
C GLU A 674 36.45 36.13 -21.86
N LYS A 675 36.16 35.55 -20.67
CA LYS A 675 37.07 35.56 -19.48
C LYS A 675 36.46 34.89 -18.22
N GLN A 676 37.33 34.61 -17.22
CA GLN A 676 36.99 34.19 -15.85
C GLN A 676 36.75 35.46 -14.98
N VAL A 677 36.15 35.50 -13.78
CA VAL A 677 36.35 34.67 -12.56
C VAL A 677 35.13 34.78 -11.60
N ALA A 678 34.79 33.66 -10.92
CA ALA A 678 34.01 33.50 -9.66
C ALA A 678 32.63 34.17 -9.43
N HIS A 679 31.60 33.36 -9.15
CA HIS A 679 31.09 33.22 -7.76
C HIS A 679 30.12 32.02 -7.50
N LYS A 680 29.99 31.73 -6.19
CA LYS A 680 29.04 30.90 -5.40
C LYS A 680 27.92 30.05 -6.06
N LYS A 681 27.88 28.79 -5.61
CA LYS A 681 26.73 27.88 -5.39
C LYS A 681 25.30 28.47 -5.48
N HIS A 682 24.45 27.90 -6.35
CA HIS A 682 23.09 27.42 -6.05
C HIS A 682 22.49 26.67 -7.27
N VAL A 683 21.89 25.49 -7.07
CA VAL A 683 21.09 24.80 -8.11
C VAL A 683 19.90 24.10 -7.42
N SER A 684 18.78 24.83 -7.29
CA SER A 684 17.51 24.30 -6.74
C SER A 684 16.35 25.29 -6.97
N SER A 685 16.12 25.72 -8.21
CA SER A 685 15.18 26.83 -8.50
C SER A 685 14.37 26.72 -9.81
N GLN A 686 14.81 25.92 -10.77
CA GLN A 686 14.34 25.98 -12.17
C GLN A 686 12.83 25.70 -12.35
N HIS A 687 12.26 24.69 -11.68
CA HIS A 687 10.81 24.41 -11.76
C HIS A 687 9.91 25.51 -11.16
N SER A 688 10.46 26.49 -10.43
CA SER A 688 9.70 27.66 -9.95
C SER A 688 9.81 28.89 -10.83
N LEU A 689 10.55 28.80 -11.94
CA LEU A 689 10.78 29.90 -12.89
C LEU A 689 9.92 29.74 -14.15
N GLN A 690 9.77 28.53 -14.69
CA GLN A 690 8.95 28.28 -15.88
C GLN A 690 7.51 28.80 -15.72
N SER A 691 6.83 28.44 -14.63
CA SER A 691 5.46 28.90 -14.32
C SER A 691 5.35 30.39 -13.96
N LYS A 692 6.48 31.11 -13.81
CA LYS A 692 6.51 32.57 -13.70
C LYS A 692 6.72 33.22 -15.07
N GLU A 693 7.65 32.70 -15.86
CA GLU A 693 7.92 33.18 -17.23
C GLU A 693 6.69 33.02 -18.12
N GLU A 694 5.97 31.89 -18.03
CA GLU A 694 4.68 31.66 -18.71
C GLU A 694 3.63 32.71 -18.33
N LYS A 695 3.44 32.99 -17.03
CA LYS A 695 2.52 34.03 -16.55
C LYS A 695 2.92 35.43 -16.99
N LEU A 696 4.22 35.73 -16.98
CA LEU A 696 4.78 37.02 -17.42
C LEU A 696 4.48 37.22 -18.92
N ILE A 697 4.64 36.18 -19.74
CA ILE A 697 4.26 36.19 -21.17
C ILE A 697 2.75 36.42 -21.35
N VAL A 698 1.89 35.80 -20.52
CA VAL A 698 0.43 35.97 -20.61
C VAL A 698 0.01 37.41 -20.28
N TYR A 699 0.40 37.96 -19.12
CA TYR A 699 0.03 39.33 -18.75
C TYR A 699 0.65 40.36 -19.70
N ARG A 700 1.86 40.10 -20.21
CA ARG A 700 2.51 40.96 -21.21
C ARG A 700 1.73 41.00 -22.52
N LYS A 701 1.32 39.84 -23.06
CA LYS A 701 0.46 39.79 -24.26
C LYS A 701 -0.90 40.48 -24.05
N GLN A 702 -1.48 40.39 -22.86
CA GLN A 702 -2.74 41.10 -22.54
C GLN A 702 -2.54 42.62 -22.55
N LEU A 703 -1.45 43.13 -21.97
CA LEU A 703 -1.15 44.57 -21.95
C LEU A 703 -0.69 45.11 -23.30
N GLU A 704 0.03 44.31 -24.10
CA GLU A 704 0.42 44.65 -25.48
C GLU A 704 -0.82 44.68 -26.40
N ALA A 705 -1.70 43.67 -26.33
CA ALA A 705 -2.97 43.68 -27.07
C ALA A 705 -3.89 44.85 -26.64
N PHE A 706 -3.99 45.13 -25.34
CA PHE A 706 -4.72 46.29 -24.86
C PHE A 706 -4.12 47.60 -25.36
N LYS A 707 -2.79 47.74 -25.43
CA LYS A 707 -2.13 48.94 -25.96
C LYS A 707 -2.52 49.21 -27.42
N ASP A 708 -2.57 48.16 -28.24
CA ASP A 708 -2.87 48.26 -29.68
C ASP A 708 -4.38 48.37 -30.00
N ASP A 709 -5.27 47.91 -29.11
CA ASP A 709 -6.73 48.03 -29.29
C ASP A 709 -7.23 49.48 -29.21
N SER A 710 -7.56 50.08 -30.35
CA SER A 710 -8.09 51.45 -30.42
C SER A 710 -9.46 51.67 -29.73
N THR A 711 -10.18 50.62 -29.34
CA THR A 711 -11.55 50.72 -28.79
C THR A 711 -11.60 50.81 -27.26
N GLN A 712 -10.58 50.32 -26.55
CA GLN A 712 -10.53 50.35 -25.08
C GLN A 712 -9.52 51.36 -24.55
N SER A 713 -9.97 52.20 -23.60
CA SER A 713 -9.14 53.20 -22.92
C SER A 713 -8.64 52.76 -21.54
N VAL A 714 -9.29 51.75 -20.93
CA VAL A 714 -9.05 51.24 -19.58
C VAL A 714 -9.18 49.71 -19.56
N LEU A 715 -8.30 49.04 -18.80
CA LEU A 715 -8.32 47.59 -18.54
C LEU A 715 -8.22 47.34 -17.02
N ASP A 716 -9.14 46.57 -16.46
CA ASP A 716 -9.15 46.18 -15.05
C ASP A 716 -8.79 44.69 -14.88
N PHE A 717 -7.91 44.42 -13.91
CA PHE A 717 -7.46 43.08 -13.57
C PHE A 717 -8.18 42.52 -12.32
N PRO A 718 -8.45 41.20 -12.23
CA PRO A 718 -9.27 40.63 -11.16
C PRO A 718 -8.63 40.75 -9.76
N VAL A 719 -9.48 40.87 -8.75
CA VAL A 719 -9.07 41.09 -7.35
C VAL A 719 -8.30 39.89 -6.75
N THR A 720 -8.48 38.70 -7.32
CA THR A 720 -7.87 37.42 -6.89
C THR A 720 -6.37 37.29 -7.17
N LEU A 721 -5.75 38.25 -7.87
CA LEU A 721 -4.31 38.23 -8.18
C LEU A 721 -3.43 38.24 -6.92
N THR A 722 -2.37 37.42 -6.92
CA THR A 722 -1.39 37.40 -5.82
C THR A 722 -0.52 38.65 -5.82
N SER A 723 0.14 38.94 -4.70
CA SER A 723 1.08 40.07 -4.60
C SER A 723 2.22 40.03 -5.63
N HIS A 724 2.58 38.85 -6.14
CA HIS A 724 3.60 38.71 -7.18
C HIS A 724 3.03 39.00 -8.59
N ASP A 725 1.85 38.46 -8.93
CA ASP A 725 1.19 38.78 -10.19
C ASP A 725 0.91 40.30 -10.29
N ARG A 726 0.46 40.91 -9.18
CA ARG A 726 0.22 42.36 -9.05
C ARG A 726 1.47 43.20 -9.31
N MET A 727 2.62 42.77 -8.81
CA MET A 727 3.91 43.45 -9.05
C MET A 727 4.29 43.40 -10.55
N VAL A 728 4.17 42.22 -11.17
CA VAL A 728 4.49 42.00 -12.59
C VAL A 728 3.59 42.83 -13.51
N ILE A 729 2.29 42.93 -13.21
CA ILE A 729 1.36 43.72 -14.03
C ILE A 729 1.69 45.22 -13.97
N HIS A 730 2.09 45.75 -12.81
CA HIS A 730 2.59 47.12 -12.70
C HIS A 730 3.88 47.32 -13.51
N GLU A 731 4.90 46.47 -13.30
CA GLU A 731 6.19 46.56 -13.99
C GLU A 731 6.06 46.49 -15.52
N VAL A 732 5.20 45.60 -16.04
CA VAL A 732 4.98 45.46 -17.48
C VAL A 732 4.14 46.60 -18.05
N ALA A 733 3.17 47.14 -17.32
CA ALA A 733 2.44 48.34 -17.74
C ALA A 733 3.36 49.57 -17.80
N GLU A 734 4.28 49.73 -16.84
CA GLU A 734 5.31 50.77 -16.86
C GLU A 734 6.25 50.62 -18.07
N GLN A 735 6.77 49.41 -18.32
CA GLN A 735 7.58 49.11 -19.51
C GLN A 735 6.87 49.42 -20.84
N LEU A 736 5.54 49.30 -20.88
CA LEU A 736 4.72 49.59 -22.05
C LEU A 736 4.27 51.07 -22.12
N SER A 737 4.66 51.89 -21.15
CA SER A 737 4.27 53.31 -21.01
C SER A 737 2.76 53.53 -20.87
N LEU A 738 2.08 52.62 -20.15
CA LEU A 738 0.67 52.73 -19.78
C LEU A 738 0.55 53.21 -18.32
N TYR A 739 -0.45 54.03 -18.03
CA TYR A 739 -0.71 54.50 -16.67
C TYR A 739 -1.39 53.38 -15.86
N HIS A 740 -0.94 53.15 -14.62
CA HIS A 740 -1.48 52.08 -13.78
C HIS A 740 -1.71 52.52 -12.33
N ALA A 741 -2.79 52.05 -11.72
CA ALA A 741 -3.12 52.32 -10.32
C ALA A 741 -3.70 51.08 -9.63
N SER A 742 -3.36 50.88 -8.36
CA SER A 742 -4.15 50.05 -7.46
C SER A 742 -5.38 50.87 -7.02
N ILE A 743 -6.60 50.41 -7.29
CA ILE A 743 -7.83 51.13 -6.96
C ILE A 743 -8.74 50.25 -6.08
N GLY A 744 -9.40 50.87 -5.10
CA GLY A 744 -10.30 50.21 -4.16
C GLY A 744 -9.64 49.83 -2.83
N GLU A 745 -10.45 49.74 -1.78
CA GLU A 745 -10.02 49.45 -0.41
C GLU A 745 -10.15 47.97 -0.05
N GLU A 746 -9.39 47.55 0.97
CA GLU A 746 -9.28 46.18 1.50
C GLU A 746 -9.46 45.06 0.45
N LYS A 747 -10.63 44.40 0.48
CA LYS A 747 -10.96 43.18 -0.28
C LYS A 747 -11.38 43.46 -1.73
N ASN A 748 -11.57 44.72 -2.12
CA ASN A 748 -11.97 45.14 -3.46
C ASN A 748 -10.81 45.77 -4.26
N ARG A 749 -9.61 45.83 -3.67
CA ARG A 749 -8.41 46.46 -4.27
C ARG A 749 -7.94 45.69 -5.52
N HIS A 750 -8.19 46.23 -6.71
CA HIS A 750 -7.78 45.70 -8.01
C HIS A 750 -6.69 46.58 -8.67
N ILE A 751 -6.17 46.16 -9.83
CA ILE A 751 -5.28 46.98 -10.65
C ILE A 751 -6.05 47.46 -11.87
N ARG A 752 -6.04 48.78 -12.09
CA ARG A 752 -6.51 49.45 -13.30
C ARG A 752 -5.31 49.91 -14.13
N VAL A 753 -5.34 49.65 -15.43
CA VAL A 753 -4.37 50.17 -16.41
C VAL A 753 -5.13 51.01 -17.45
N SER A 754 -4.53 52.12 -17.90
CA SER A 754 -5.16 53.12 -18.77
C SER A 754 -4.17 53.70 -19.77
N LYS A 755 -4.67 54.10 -20.94
CA LYS A 755 -3.88 54.81 -21.97
C LYS A 755 -3.73 56.31 -21.67
N MET A 756 -4.58 56.86 -20.81
CA MET A 756 -4.53 58.25 -20.36
C MET A 756 -4.25 58.32 -18.86
N LYS A 757 -3.70 59.46 -18.41
CA LYS A 757 -3.31 59.67 -17.01
C LYS A 757 -4.50 59.44 -16.07
N ILE A 758 -4.31 58.56 -15.09
CA ILE A 758 -5.31 58.29 -14.06
C ILE A 758 -5.23 59.42 -13.04
N ASP A 759 -6.10 60.43 -13.19
CA ASP A 759 -6.21 61.53 -12.23
C ASP A 759 -6.93 61.06 -10.96
N LEU A 760 -6.12 60.75 -9.95
CA LEU A 760 -6.56 60.45 -8.59
C LEU A 760 -6.81 61.77 -7.83
N PRO A 761 -7.95 61.94 -7.12
CA PRO A 761 -8.18 63.13 -6.30
C PRO A 761 -7.19 63.19 -5.13
N LEU A 762 -6.62 64.38 -4.88
CA LEU A 762 -5.53 64.62 -3.93
C LEU A 762 -5.93 65.58 -2.80
N SER A 763 -6.17 65.01 -1.61
CA SER A 763 -6.13 65.68 -0.31
C SER A 763 -6.44 64.67 0.79
N ASN A 764 -6.04 64.78 2.05
CA ASN A 764 -4.91 65.37 2.79
C ASN A 764 -5.40 65.45 4.25
N SER A 765 -4.50 65.21 5.22
CA SER A 765 -4.60 65.63 6.64
C SER A 765 -5.79 65.17 7.52
N CYS A 766 -5.48 65.09 8.81
CA CYS A 766 -6.38 64.86 9.94
C CYS A 766 -7.39 66.01 10.12
N GLU A 767 -8.56 65.75 10.73
CA GLU A 767 -8.86 66.14 12.11
C GLU A 767 -10.21 65.56 12.59
N ASP A 768 -10.60 65.85 13.84
CA ASP A 768 -11.60 65.14 14.64
C ASP A 768 -13.09 65.48 14.37
N ASN A 769 -13.96 64.63 14.94
CA ASN A 769 -15.31 64.91 15.47
C ASN A 769 -16.49 65.29 14.53
N ASP A 770 -17.48 64.39 14.56
CA ASP A 770 -18.92 64.61 14.86
C ASP A 770 -19.80 65.69 14.18
N HIS A 771 -21.07 65.26 14.03
CA HIS A 771 -22.33 66.03 14.07
C HIS A 771 -22.95 66.72 12.82
N ILE A 772 -24.20 66.27 12.55
CA ILE A 772 -25.42 67.05 12.19
C ILE A 772 -25.45 67.64 10.76
N ASP A 773 -26.04 66.97 9.77
CA ASP A 773 -27.49 66.84 9.48
C ASP A 773 -28.17 68.08 8.82
N LYS A 774 -29.06 67.80 7.85
CA LYS A 774 -30.11 68.64 7.20
C LYS A 774 -29.83 69.47 5.91
N ASN A 775 -30.69 69.18 4.92
CA ASN A 775 -31.27 70.07 3.88
C ASN A 775 -30.34 70.60 2.76
N ARG A 776 -30.79 70.84 1.51
CA ARG A 776 -32.08 70.62 0.76
C ARG A 776 -31.69 70.43 -0.73
N THR A 777 -32.30 69.55 -1.55
CA THR A 777 -33.51 69.77 -2.40
C THR A 777 -33.35 70.99 -3.33
N GLU A 778 -33.49 70.92 -4.67
CA GLU A 778 -34.69 70.55 -5.48
C GLU A 778 -34.31 69.95 -6.88
N GLN A 779 -35.03 68.97 -7.47
CA GLN A 779 -36.39 68.95 -8.10
C GLN A 779 -36.37 69.54 -9.54
N VAL A 780 -37.06 69.06 -10.60
CA VAL A 780 -38.12 68.02 -10.84
C VAL A 780 -37.59 66.95 -11.85
N ALA A 781 -38.28 66.07 -12.61
CA ALA A 781 -39.70 65.80 -12.96
C ALA A 781 -39.87 64.25 -13.20
N GLU A 782 -41.04 63.60 -12.99
CA GLU A 782 -42.26 63.43 -13.83
C GLU A 782 -42.07 62.57 -15.11
N ILE A 783 -42.97 61.63 -15.47
CA ILE A 783 -44.43 61.53 -15.29
C ILE A 783 -44.90 60.23 -14.58
N THR A 784 -46.14 60.23 -14.04
CA THR A 784 -46.82 59.20 -13.20
C THR A 784 -48.12 58.69 -13.90
N PRO A 785 -49.20 58.15 -13.26
CA PRO A 785 -49.39 57.37 -12.01
C PRO A 785 -49.94 55.94 -12.34
N ALA A 786 -50.54 55.07 -11.50
CA ALA A 786 -51.27 55.10 -10.21
C ALA A 786 -51.42 53.64 -9.66
N ASP A 787 -51.92 53.28 -8.46
CA ASP A 787 -51.90 53.84 -7.08
C ASP A 787 -52.44 52.73 -6.11
N GLN A 788 -51.70 52.32 -5.07
CA GLN A 788 -51.95 52.57 -3.62
C GLN A 788 -52.76 51.54 -2.80
N LEU A 789 -52.67 51.70 -1.46
CA LEU A 789 -53.25 50.95 -0.30
C LEU A 789 -52.45 49.75 0.26
N GLU A 790 -52.50 49.49 1.58
CA GLU A 790 -51.94 50.26 2.72
C GLU A 790 -51.80 49.40 4.02
N LEU A 791 -50.83 49.79 4.88
CA LEU A 791 -50.66 49.61 6.34
C LEU A 791 -51.22 48.41 7.18
N SER A 792 -50.28 47.79 7.94
CA SER A 792 -50.36 47.46 9.40
C SER A 792 -51.21 46.24 9.87
N SER A 793 -51.14 45.70 11.11
CA SER A 793 -50.46 46.10 12.38
C SER A 793 -50.20 44.92 13.38
N THR A 794 -49.40 45.14 14.45
CA THR A 794 -49.44 44.52 15.83
C THR A 794 -49.21 43.00 16.05
N LYS A 795 -48.26 42.56 16.92
CA LYS A 795 -48.37 42.12 18.37
C LYS A 795 -49.23 40.84 18.62
N GLU A 796 -49.00 39.96 19.60
CA GLU A 796 -48.43 40.11 20.97
C GLU A 796 -47.78 38.79 21.53
N LEU A 797 -47.75 38.53 22.86
CA LEU A 797 -47.02 37.44 23.55
C LEU A 797 -47.93 36.34 24.17
N ALA A 798 -47.34 35.19 24.55
CA ALA A 798 -47.43 34.52 25.88
C ALA A 798 -47.70 32.98 25.93
N ASP A 799 -46.68 32.24 26.38
CA ASP A 799 -46.64 31.25 27.49
C ASP A 799 -47.62 30.05 27.69
N GLU A 800 -46.96 28.90 27.95
CA GLU A 800 -47.19 27.91 29.04
C GLU A 800 -48.11 26.66 28.94
N LYS A 801 -47.56 25.58 29.55
CA LYS A 801 -48.18 24.44 30.29
C LYS A 801 -48.78 23.22 29.57
N ASP A 802 -47.99 22.14 29.61
CA ASP A 802 -48.25 20.86 30.31
C ASP A 802 -49.71 20.37 30.49
N LEU A 803 -49.98 19.08 30.21
CA LEU A 803 -49.97 18.01 31.25
C LEU A 803 -50.28 16.57 30.73
N LYS A 804 -49.32 15.65 30.96
CA LYS A 804 -49.41 14.24 31.45
C LYS A 804 -50.40 13.16 30.91
N SER A 805 -49.80 11.97 30.73
CA SER A 805 -50.22 10.61 31.19
C SER A 805 -51.40 9.82 30.57
N SER A 806 -51.06 8.67 29.96
CA SER A 806 -51.33 7.25 30.40
C SER A 806 -52.78 6.78 30.72
N PRO A 807 -53.10 5.46 30.83
CA PRO A 807 -52.23 4.26 30.89
C PRO A 807 -52.69 3.04 30.04
N ASP A 808 -52.19 1.85 30.41
CA ASP A 808 -52.25 0.52 29.80
C ASP A 808 -53.64 -0.18 29.78
N VAL A 809 -53.80 -1.16 28.86
CA VAL A 809 -54.48 -2.46 29.10
C VAL A 809 -53.73 -3.57 28.31
N GLN A 810 -53.76 -4.81 28.81
CA GLN A 810 -52.97 -5.97 28.35
C GLN A 810 -53.69 -6.89 27.33
N ASP A 811 -52.97 -7.94 26.90
CA ASP A 811 -53.38 -9.06 26.02
C ASP A 811 -54.78 -9.65 26.23
N ILE A 812 -55.33 -10.21 25.14
CA ILE A 812 -55.98 -11.55 25.10
C ILE A 812 -56.06 -12.07 23.65
N SER A 813 -56.01 -13.39 23.46
CA SER A 813 -55.84 -14.05 22.15
C SER A 813 -57.11 -14.71 21.59
N ASN A 814 -57.08 -15.02 20.28
CA ASN A 814 -57.85 -16.05 19.52
C ASN A 814 -59.17 -15.70 18.77
N LYS A 815 -59.08 -15.87 17.43
CA LYS A 815 -59.93 -16.71 16.54
C LYS A 815 -61.22 -16.20 15.85
N VAL A 816 -61.15 -16.31 14.51
CA VAL A 816 -62.13 -16.92 13.55
C VAL A 816 -63.33 -16.11 13.03
N GLU A 817 -63.37 -15.92 11.70
CA GLU A 817 -64.45 -16.45 10.82
C GLU A 817 -63.95 -16.67 9.37
N LYS A 818 -64.83 -17.06 8.42
CA LYS A 818 -64.45 -17.81 7.18
C LYS A 818 -65.23 -17.43 5.88
N GLN A 819 -64.55 -17.52 4.73
CA GLN A 819 -65.11 -17.79 3.37
C GLN A 819 -65.99 -16.66 2.73
N PRO A 820 -66.45 -16.71 1.44
CA PRO A 820 -66.48 -17.80 0.42
C PRO A 820 -65.91 -17.42 -1.00
N LYS A 821 -65.88 -18.24 -2.09
CA LYS A 821 -65.86 -19.70 -2.40
C LYS A 821 -65.44 -19.93 -3.90
N ASN A 822 -65.38 -21.20 -4.34
CA ASN A 822 -65.05 -21.66 -5.72
C ASN A 822 -66.19 -21.46 -6.75
N PRO A 823 -65.99 -21.80 -8.05
CA PRO A 823 -66.18 -23.17 -8.59
C PRO A 823 -64.96 -23.70 -9.41
N ASP A 824 -64.79 -24.97 -9.86
CA ASP A 824 -65.48 -26.26 -9.60
C ASP A 824 -64.66 -27.48 -10.15
N THR A 825 -64.81 -28.67 -9.55
CA THR A 825 -64.67 -30.05 -10.15
C THR A 825 -63.35 -30.51 -10.87
N GLU A 826 -63.18 -31.74 -11.36
CA GLU A 826 -63.29 -33.10 -10.72
C GLU A 826 -62.55 -34.16 -11.62
N SER A 827 -62.51 -35.42 -11.16
CA SER A 827 -61.91 -36.66 -11.67
C SER A 827 -61.72 -36.92 -13.20
N THR A 828 -60.48 -37.33 -13.54
CA THR A 828 -60.06 -38.44 -14.43
C THR A 828 -60.99 -39.00 -15.53
N ASN A 829 -60.50 -39.11 -16.80
CA ASN A 829 -60.56 -40.36 -17.61
C ASN A 829 -59.75 -40.36 -18.93
N LYS A 830 -58.98 -41.45 -19.13
CA LYS A 830 -58.64 -42.20 -20.37
C LYS A 830 -58.67 -41.51 -21.76
N LYS A 831 -57.58 -41.74 -22.53
CA LYS A 831 -57.61 -42.66 -23.71
C LYS A 831 -56.22 -43.10 -24.20
N GLN A 832 -56.12 -44.37 -24.61
CA GLN A 832 -54.98 -44.95 -25.32
C GLN A 832 -55.37 -45.31 -26.77
N LYS A 833 -54.44 -45.19 -27.72
CA LYS A 833 -54.28 -46.05 -28.93
C LYS A 833 -52.78 -46.08 -29.24
N LEU A 834 -52.05 -47.19 -29.04
CA LEU A 834 -51.88 -48.33 -29.96
C LEU A 834 -51.51 -47.90 -31.40
N LYS A 835 -50.29 -48.12 -31.91
CA LYS A 835 -49.43 -49.34 -32.06
C LYS A 835 -49.69 -50.17 -33.32
N VAL A 836 -48.77 -50.09 -34.28
CA VAL A 836 -48.39 -51.10 -35.30
C VAL A 836 -46.86 -50.89 -35.50
N LYS A 837 -45.92 -51.73 -35.02
CA LYS A 837 -45.47 -53.07 -35.49
C LYS A 837 -45.06 -53.08 -36.97
N ILE A 838 -43.97 -53.73 -37.41
CA ILE A 838 -43.69 -55.18 -37.37
C ILE A 838 -42.16 -55.47 -37.39
N ASN A 839 -41.73 -56.61 -36.84
CA ASN A 839 -40.33 -57.10 -36.81
C ASN A 839 -39.88 -57.73 -38.14
N LYS A 840 -38.55 -57.82 -38.35
CA LYS A 840 -37.78 -58.98 -38.92
C LYS A 840 -36.26 -58.65 -38.84
N GLN A 841 -35.29 -59.58 -38.82
CA GLN A 841 -35.20 -60.96 -38.30
C GLN A 841 -33.71 -61.37 -38.26
N THR A 842 -33.25 -62.04 -37.19
CA THR A 842 -32.15 -63.04 -37.11
C THR A 842 -30.83 -62.94 -37.93
N GLU A 843 -29.73 -63.14 -37.20
CA GLU A 843 -28.53 -63.98 -37.49
C GLU A 843 -27.17 -63.41 -37.97
N LYS A 844 -26.11 -63.96 -37.33
CA LYS A 844 -24.70 -64.18 -37.77
C LYS A 844 -23.77 -62.96 -37.96
N GLY A 845 -22.64 -62.96 -37.21
CA GLY A 845 -21.44 -62.15 -37.51
C GLY A 845 -20.49 -62.02 -36.32
N ARG A 846 -19.26 -62.56 -36.41
CA ARG A 846 -18.24 -62.58 -35.33
C ARG A 846 -17.34 -61.33 -35.34
N GLN A 847 -16.70 -61.10 -34.19
CA GLN A 847 -15.35 -60.53 -33.98
C GLN A 847 -15.14 -58.99 -34.02
N SER A 848 -15.05 -58.43 -32.82
CA SER A 848 -13.97 -57.56 -32.30
C SER A 848 -13.42 -56.40 -33.14
N GLN A 849 -13.63 -55.17 -32.64
CA GLN A 849 -12.54 -54.32 -32.11
C GLN A 849 -13.12 -53.19 -31.23
N ASN A 850 -12.27 -52.52 -30.44
CA ASN A 850 -12.68 -51.42 -29.56
C ASN A 850 -12.90 -50.13 -30.38
N SER A 851 -13.99 -49.40 -30.11
CA SER A 851 -14.18 -48.03 -30.60
C SER A 851 -14.91 -47.18 -29.55
N VAL A 852 -14.49 -45.92 -29.43
CA VAL A 852 -15.11 -44.91 -28.56
C VAL A 852 -16.33 -44.33 -29.28
N THR A 853 -17.45 -44.20 -28.58
CA THR A 853 -18.68 -43.44 -28.94
C THR A 853 -19.54 -43.35 -27.67
N GLU A 854 -20.41 -42.36 -27.43
CA GLU A 854 -20.47 -40.95 -27.85
C GLU A 854 -21.46 -40.27 -26.86
N LEU A 855 -21.32 -38.96 -26.61
CA LEU A 855 -22.33 -38.17 -25.87
C LEU A 855 -23.04 -37.24 -26.85
N PRO A 856 -24.34 -36.93 -26.64
CA PRO A 856 -25.19 -36.43 -27.71
C PRO A 856 -24.90 -34.97 -28.08
N ASP A 857 -24.71 -34.72 -29.37
CA ASP A 857 -24.66 -33.36 -29.93
C ASP A 857 -25.96 -32.61 -29.68
N ASN A 858 -25.83 -31.41 -29.10
CA ASN A 858 -26.84 -30.36 -29.20
C ASN A 858 -26.20 -28.97 -28.99
N CYS A 859 -25.03 -28.73 -29.59
CA CYS A 859 -24.44 -27.40 -29.66
C CYS A 859 -25.11 -26.59 -30.76
N ALA A 860 -25.64 -25.42 -30.41
CA ALA A 860 -25.64 -24.31 -31.35
C ALA A 860 -24.17 -23.97 -31.65
N ILE A 861 -23.85 -23.67 -32.92
CA ILE A 861 -22.53 -23.18 -33.29
C ILE A 861 -22.49 -21.70 -32.91
N ASP A 862 -21.49 -21.33 -32.10
CA ASP A 862 -21.27 -19.96 -31.67
C ASP A 862 -20.49 -19.23 -32.78
N ASP A 863 -21.22 -18.50 -33.65
CA ASP A 863 -20.68 -17.93 -34.90
C ASP A 863 -19.59 -16.85 -34.67
N ASP A 864 -19.44 -16.35 -33.44
CA ASP A 864 -18.51 -15.27 -33.06
C ASP A 864 -17.08 -15.73 -32.69
N ILE A 865 -16.73 -17.02 -32.87
CA ILE A 865 -15.41 -17.56 -32.48
C ILE A 865 -14.59 -18.01 -33.71
N LYS A 866 -13.32 -17.59 -33.79
CA LYS A 866 -12.41 -17.90 -34.92
C LYS A 866 -10.98 -18.20 -34.48
N GLN A 867 -10.32 -19.12 -35.19
CA GLN A 867 -8.95 -19.54 -34.87
C GLN A 867 -7.89 -18.54 -35.36
N CYS A 868 -6.99 -18.10 -34.47
CA CYS A 868 -5.89 -17.18 -34.76
C CYS A 868 -4.81 -17.84 -35.63
N CYS A 869 -4.48 -17.25 -36.77
CA CYS A 869 -3.51 -17.82 -37.72
C CYS A 869 -2.07 -17.89 -37.16
N HIS A 870 -1.78 -17.19 -36.07
CA HIS A 870 -0.45 -17.12 -35.48
C HIS A 870 -0.23 -18.06 -34.29
N CYS A 871 -1.23 -18.30 -33.44
CA CYS A 871 -1.10 -19.11 -32.22
C CYS A 871 -2.00 -20.36 -32.20
N GLN A 872 -2.92 -20.49 -33.16
CA GLN A 872 -3.89 -21.60 -33.27
C GLN A 872 -4.89 -21.73 -32.10
N LYS A 873 -5.02 -20.70 -31.25
CA LYS A 873 -6.12 -20.57 -30.28
C LYS A 873 -7.41 -20.10 -30.96
N ASN A 874 -8.54 -20.47 -30.39
CA ASN A 874 -9.84 -19.89 -30.70
C ASN A 874 -9.99 -18.55 -29.96
N ILE A 875 -10.46 -17.51 -30.64
CA ILE A 875 -10.56 -16.13 -30.13
C ILE A 875 -11.86 -15.53 -30.66
N ARG A 876 -12.55 -14.68 -29.87
CA ARG A 876 -13.71 -13.90 -30.34
C ARG A 876 -13.35 -13.08 -31.59
N ILE A 877 -14.24 -13.03 -32.58
CA ILE A 877 -14.00 -12.34 -33.86
C ILE A 877 -13.66 -10.85 -33.63
N ALA A 878 -14.31 -10.19 -32.66
CA ALA A 878 -13.99 -8.83 -32.25
C ALA A 878 -12.52 -8.65 -31.79
N ASN A 879 -12.01 -9.58 -30.97
CA ASN A 879 -10.64 -9.54 -30.44
C ASN A 879 -9.58 -10.01 -31.45
N LEU A 880 -9.96 -10.75 -32.49
CA LEU A 880 -9.05 -11.47 -33.38
C LEU A 880 -7.98 -10.55 -34.00
N ALA A 881 -8.35 -9.35 -34.45
CA ALA A 881 -7.43 -8.42 -35.10
C ALA A 881 -6.33 -7.90 -34.14
N LEU A 882 -6.70 -7.57 -32.90
CA LEU A 882 -5.75 -7.16 -31.86
C LEU A 882 -4.89 -8.35 -31.40
N HIS A 883 -5.50 -9.53 -31.24
CA HIS A 883 -4.80 -10.74 -30.84
C HIS A 883 -3.79 -11.24 -31.90
N GLU A 884 -4.12 -11.18 -33.19
CA GLU A 884 -3.19 -11.50 -34.27
C GLU A 884 -2.04 -10.49 -34.35
N LEU A 885 -2.32 -9.20 -34.14
CA LEU A 885 -1.31 -8.15 -34.06
C LEU A 885 -0.35 -8.36 -32.86
N HIS A 886 -0.87 -8.64 -31.67
CA HIS A 886 -0.10 -9.01 -30.47
C HIS A 886 0.76 -10.26 -30.74
N CYS A 887 0.17 -11.33 -31.29
CA CYS A 887 0.92 -12.54 -31.67
C CYS A 887 1.99 -12.27 -32.74
N SER A 888 1.79 -11.30 -33.64
CA SER A 888 2.76 -10.92 -34.67
C SER A 888 3.96 -10.19 -34.06
N ARG A 889 3.72 -9.29 -33.09
CA ARG A 889 4.77 -8.62 -32.32
C ARG A 889 5.56 -9.62 -31.46
N LEU A 890 4.87 -10.52 -30.73
CA LEU A 890 5.50 -11.58 -29.93
C LEU A 890 6.33 -12.60 -30.74
N LYS A 891 6.04 -12.79 -32.03
CA LYS A 891 6.91 -13.57 -32.92
C LYS A 891 8.18 -12.79 -33.27
N LYS A 892 8.03 -11.55 -33.75
CA LYS A 892 9.17 -10.68 -34.11
C LYS A 892 10.17 -10.50 -32.97
N THR A 893 9.72 -10.31 -31.73
CA THR A 893 10.63 -10.20 -30.56
C THR A 893 11.34 -11.52 -30.24
N LYS A 894 10.70 -12.68 -30.48
CA LYS A 894 11.36 -13.99 -30.37
C LYS A 894 12.36 -14.25 -31.50
N ASP A 895 12.03 -13.86 -32.73
CA ASP A 895 12.89 -14.03 -33.89
C ASP A 895 14.16 -13.17 -33.76
N ILE A 896 14.02 -11.90 -33.33
CA ILE A 896 15.16 -11.01 -33.01
C ILE A 896 16.06 -11.62 -31.91
N ASN A 897 15.47 -12.19 -30.87
CA ASN A 897 16.22 -12.87 -29.80
C ASN A 897 16.85 -14.20 -30.26
N ALA A 898 16.33 -14.85 -31.30
CA ALA A 898 16.89 -16.07 -31.89
C ALA A 898 18.07 -15.79 -32.84
N GLU A 899 18.04 -14.68 -33.59
CA GLU A 899 19.14 -14.26 -34.47
C GLU A 899 20.37 -13.75 -33.68
N GLY A 900 20.21 -13.38 -32.41
CA GLY A 900 21.32 -13.04 -31.51
C GLY A 900 22.15 -14.23 -30.99
N GLY A 901 21.76 -15.47 -31.28
CA GLY A 901 22.41 -16.68 -30.74
C GLY A 901 23.10 -17.55 -31.80
N GLU A 902 24.42 -17.38 -31.99
CA GLU A 902 25.21 -18.30 -32.81
C GLU A 902 25.21 -19.73 -32.23
N LYS A 903 24.77 -20.70 -33.03
CA LYS A 903 24.63 -22.10 -32.64
C LYS A 903 25.98 -22.82 -32.66
N ILE A 904 26.40 -23.37 -31.52
CA ILE A 904 27.39 -24.44 -31.46
C ILE A 904 26.63 -25.78 -31.59
N PRO A 905 26.94 -26.66 -32.56
CA PRO A 905 26.19 -27.89 -32.78
C PRO A 905 26.58 -29.00 -31.78
N GLU A 906 25.58 -29.79 -31.37
CA GLU A 906 25.81 -30.98 -30.54
C GLU A 906 26.40 -32.15 -31.36
N GLN A 907 27.41 -32.83 -30.81
CA GLN A 907 27.67 -34.24 -31.08
C GLN A 907 28.00 -34.96 -29.77
N GLY A 908 27.24 -36.02 -29.46
CA GLY A 908 27.43 -36.82 -28.24
C GLY A 908 28.55 -37.86 -28.39
N GLY A 909 29.29 -38.12 -27.31
CA GLY A 909 30.36 -39.14 -27.31
C GLY A 909 31.08 -39.27 -25.97
N ALA A 910 30.56 -40.10 -25.06
CA ALA A 910 31.15 -40.28 -23.74
C ALA A 910 32.25 -41.35 -23.71
N LYS A 911 33.50 -40.99 -23.32
CA LYS A 911 34.41 -41.81 -22.46
C LYS A 911 35.75 -41.13 -22.10
N LYS A 912 36.01 -41.09 -20.79
CA LYS A 912 37.28 -41.29 -20.04
C LYS A 912 38.65 -40.76 -20.55
N LYS A 913 39.32 -40.09 -19.59
CA LYS A 913 40.75 -40.19 -19.19
C LYS A 913 41.84 -39.28 -19.82
N GLU A 914 42.37 -38.43 -18.94
CA GLU A 914 43.80 -38.29 -18.55
C GLU A 914 44.85 -37.50 -19.41
N VAL A 915 45.43 -36.48 -18.73
CA VAL A 915 46.88 -36.30 -18.45
C VAL A 915 47.69 -35.17 -19.16
N LYS A 916 48.44 -34.42 -18.30
CA LYS A 916 49.63 -33.54 -18.52
C LYS A 916 49.50 -32.18 -19.24
N ALA A 917 49.24 -31.16 -18.42
CA ALA A 917 50.04 -29.94 -18.21
C ALA A 917 51.16 -29.50 -19.20
N THR A 918 51.24 -28.19 -19.46
CA THR A 918 52.51 -27.41 -19.35
C THR A 918 52.25 -25.90 -19.31
N GLU A 919 52.44 -25.25 -18.15
CA GLU A 919 52.45 -23.78 -18.06
C GLU A 919 53.83 -23.19 -18.42
N LYS A 920 53.86 -22.07 -19.16
CA LYS A 920 55.05 -21.23 -19.34
C LYS A 920 54.82 -19.81 -18.81
N LYS A 921 55.52 -19.47 -17.72
CA LYS A 921 55.40 -18.18 -17.01
C LYS A 921 56.00 -17.00 -17.76
N LYS A 922 55.34 -15.82 -17.69
CA LYS A 922 55.94 -14.46 -17.69
C LYS A 922 54.84 -13.38 -17.53
N PRO A 923 55.11 -12.23 -16.89
CA PRO A 923 55.78 -12.04 -15.60
C PRO A 923 54.92 -11.21 -14.61
N ALA A 924 55.02 -11.46 -13.31
CA ALA A 924 54.15 -10.80 -12.32
C ALA A 924 54.65 -9.41 -11.86
N MET A 925 53.80 -8.38 -11.97
CA MET A 925 53.93 -7.17 -11.14
C MET A 925 53.44 -7.46 -9.72
N LYS A 926 54.36 -7.65 -8.77
CA LYS A 926 54.05 -7.91 -7.35
C LYS A 926 53.09 -6.84 -6.80
N SER A 927 51.86 -7.20 -6.43
CA SER A 927 50.89 -6.29 -5.82
C SER A 927 51.20 -6.02 -4.33
N GLN A 928 50.38 -5.23 -3.64
CA GLN A 928 50.67 -4.68 -2.30
C GLN A 928 50.20 -5.58 -1.13
N THR A 929 49.64 -6.75 -1.42
CA THR A 929 49.01 -7.68 -0.47
C THR A 929 49.94 -8.16 0.65
N HIS A 930 51.25 -8.31 0.38
CA HIS A 930 52.22 -8.79 1.37
C HIS A 930 52.23 -8.01 2.69
N LYS A 931 52.01 -6.69 2.67
CA LYS A 931 52.10 -5.86 3.89
C LYS A 931 50.95 -6.07 4.87
N VAL A 932 49.77 -6.49 4.41
CA VAL A 932 48.61 -6.68 5.31
C VAL A 932 48.75 -8.00 6.07
N ALA A 933 49.16 -9.08 5.38
CA ALA A 933 49.45 -10.36 6.01
C ALA A 933 50.61 -10.29 7.03
N GLU A 934 51.64 -9.48 6.74
CA GLU A 934 52.82 -9.30 7.61
C GLU A 934 52.55 -8.48 8.88
N VAL A 935 51.44 -7.72 8.91
CA VAL A 935 50.94 -7.00 10.09
C VAL A 935 49.94 -7.86 10.88
N LEU A 936 48.97 -8.47 10.20
CA LEU A 936 47.98 -9.35 10.85
C LEU A 936 48.62 -10.56 11.56
N GLY A 937 49.77 -11.05 11.08
CA GLY A 937 50.52 -12.12 11.74
C GLY A 937 51.31 -11.70 13.00
N LYS A 938 51.08 -10.51 13.56
CA LYS A 938 51.82 -9.97 14.74
C LYS A 938 50.95 -9.35 15.83
N ILE A 939 49.62 -9.38 15.68
CA ILE A 939 48.68 -8.78 16.64
C ILE A 939 48.00 -9.93 17.40
N ASP A 940 47.87 -9.79 18.73
CA ASP A 940 47.12 -10.75 19.55
C ASP A 940 45.62 -10.68 19.17
N PRO A 941 44.93 -11.80 18.91
CA PRO A 941 43.51 -11.78 18.54
C PRO A 941 42.57 -11.19 19.61
N ASN A 942 43.04 -10.92 20.83
CA ASN A 942 42.29 -10.26 21.88
C ASN A 942 42.48 -8.73 21.94
N ASP A 943 43.49 -8.16 21.26
CA ASP A 943 43.70 -6.70 21.20
C ASP A 943 42.89 -6.04 20.08
N PHE A 944 41.60 -5.86 20.35
CA PHE A 944 40.66 -5.29 19.38
C PHE A 944 40.93 -3.80 19.10
N GLU A 945 41.42 -3.03 20.08
CA GLU A 945 41.72 -1.61 19.91
C GLU A 945 43.00 -1.37 19.10
N GLY A 946 44.08 -2.12 19.37
CA GLY A 946 45.31 -2.08 18.57
C GLY A 946 45.10 -2.49 17.12
N LEU A 947 44.17 -3.42 16.86
CA LEU A 947 43.80 -3.85 15.52
C LEU A 947 42.99 -2.76 14.78
N ILE A 948 42.04 -2.08 15.45
CA ILE A 948 41.33 -0.92 14.91
C ILE A 948 42.28 0.25 14.63
N ALA A 949 43.21 0.55 15.54
CA ALA A 949 44.21 1.60 15.37
C ALA A 949 45.11 1.31 14.15
N SER A 950 45.54 0.06 13.98
CA SER A 950 46.36 -0.38 12.85
C SER A 950 45.65 -0.25 11.49
N ILE A 951 44.35 -0.56 11.43
CA ILE A 951 43.54 -0.36 10.21
C ILE A 951 43.34 1.14 9.92
N THR A 952 43.05 1.93 10.96
CA THR A 952 42.89 3.39 10.85
C THR A 952 44.17 4.05 10.34
N GLU A 953 45.36 3.60 10.77
CA GLU A 953 46.64 4.13 10.30
C GLU A 953 46.94 3.77 8.84
N LEU A 954 46.34 2.71 8.29
CA LEU A 954 46.46 2.28 6.89
C LEU A 954 45.56 3.11 5.97
N ASP A 955 44.28 3.29 6.29
CA ASP A 955 43.35 4.13 5.51
C ASP A 955 43.66 5.63 5.58
N SER A 956 44.44 6.04 6.58
CA SER A 956 44.93 7.42 6.70
C SER A 956 45.89 7.87 5.60
N LYS A 957 46.40 6.94 4.77
CA LYS A 957 47.42 7.21 3.72
C LYS A 957 46.95 6.76 2.34
N CYS A 958 47.31 7.52 1.32
CA CYS A 958 47.01 7.19 -0.07
C CYS A 958 47.54 5.80 -0.48
N ALA A 959 46.65 4.95 -1.00
CA ALA A 959 46.98 3.58 -1.40
C ALA A 959 47.95 3.46 -2.60
N PHE A 960 48.32 4.58 -3.26
CA PHE A 960 49.25 4.56 -4.38
C PHE A 960 50.71 4.35 -3.94
N ARG A 961 51.43 3.50 -4.69
CA ARG A 961 52.81 3.13 -4.36
C ARG A 961 53.76 4.32 -4.34
N LYS A 962 54.49 4.44 -3.23
CA LYS A 962 55.43 5.54 -2.91
C LYS A 962 54.76 6.90 -2.63
N CYS A 963 53.43 7.00 -2.64
CA CYS A 963 52.74 8.17 -2.10
C CYS A 963 52.88 8.18 -0.56
N LYS A 964 53.06 9.37 0.03
CA LYS A 964 53.05 9.60 1.49
C LYS A 964 51.93 10.56 1.92
N THR A 965 51.08 10.99 1.00
CA THR A 965 50.02 11.97 1.26
C THR A 965 48.91 11.35 2.10
N LEU A 966 48.50 12.04 3.17
CA LEU A 966 47.40 11.62 4.03
C LEU A 966 46.05 11.79 3.31
N THR A 967 45.12 10.87 3.56
CA THR A 967 43.80 10.76 2.90
C THR A 967 42.62 11.13 3.79
N ASN A 968 42.87 11.59 5.02
CA ASN A 968 41.84 11.97 5.99
C ASN A 968 40.95 13.11 5.48
N THR A 969 41.55 14.21 5.01
CA THR A 969 40.83 15.45 4.66
C THR A 969 40.32 15.51 3.22
N LEU A 970 41.06 14.96 2.24
CA LEU A 970 40.74 15.08 0.80
C LEU A 970 40.96 13.77 0.01
N GLY A 971 40.96 12.62 0.69
CA GLY A 971 40.97 11.31 0.02
C GLY A 971 39.60 10.94 -0.54
N ARG A 972 39.58 10.27 -1.69
CA ARG A 972 38.38 9.60 -2.26
C ARG A 972 38.70 8.15 -2.58
N ASN A 973 37.67 7.31 -2.63
CA ASN A 973 37.80 5.91 -3.00
C ASN A 973 37.70 5.77 -4.52
N CYS A 974 38.42 4.82 -5.12
CA CYS A 974 38.24 4.48 -6.54
C CYS A 974 37.03 3.56 -6.72
N GLU A 975 36.12 3.91 -7.62
CA GLU A 975 34.89 3.16 -7.93
C GLU A 975 35.13 1.74 -8.45
N HIS A 976 36.33 1.44 -8.98
CA HIS A 976 36.67 0.12 -9.54
C HIS A 976 37.51 -0.78 -8.63
N CYS A 977 38.09 -0.26 -7.54
CA CYS A 977 38.90 -1.07 -6.62
C CYS A 977 38.76 -0.71 -5.13
N THR A 978 37.79 0.16 -4.81
CA THR A 978 37.35 0.64 -3.49
C THR A 978 38.41 1.27 -2.56
N ARG A 979 39.69 1.18 -2.88
CA ARG A 979 40.81 1.78 -2.14
C ARG A 979 40.81 3.30 -2.18
N ARG A 980 41.27 3.91 -1.09
CA ARG A 980 41.35 5.36 -0.91
C ARG A 980 42.65 5.95 -1.50
N PHE A 981 42.52 6.98 -2.32
CA PHE A 981 43.62 7.69 -2.95
C PHE A 981 43.51 9.20 -2.70
N CYS A 982 44.65 9.90 -2.68
CA CYS A 982 44.66 11.36 -2.79
C CYS A 982 44.35 11.79 -4.22
N LEU A 983 43.85 13.02 -4.40
CA LEU A 983 43.31 13.53 -5.67
C LEU A 983 44.26 13.35 -6.88
N THR A 984 45.58 13.44 -6.67
CA THR A 984 46.61 13.28 -7.72
C THR A 984 46.83 11.83 -8.19
N HIS A 985 46.34 10.83 -7.46
CA HIS A 985 46.45 9.40 -7.81
C HIS A 985 45.08 8.71 -7.94
N LEU A 986 43.99 9.49 -7.84
CA LEU A 986 42.60 9.00 -7.89
C LEU A 986 42.18 8.51 -9.27
N MET A 987 42.80 9.01 -10.35
CA MET A 987 42.50 8.59 -11.72
C MET A 987 42.76 7.08 -11.91
N PRO A 988 41.80 6.29 -12.43
CA PRO A 988 41.93 4.85 -12.63
C PRO A 988 43.19 4.44 -13.42
N GLU A 989 43.57 5.21 -14.43
CA GLU A 989 44.76 4.97 -15.27
C GLU A 989 46.05 5.03 -14.46
N VAL A 990 46.12 5.86 -13.42
CA VAL A 990 47.33 6.09 -12.63
C VAL A 990 47.60 4.91 -11.69
N HIS A 991 46.57 4.36 -11.04
CA HIS A 991 46.71 3.27 -10.06
C HIS A 991 46.35 1.87 -10.59
N GLY A 992 46.02 1.73 -11.88
CA GLY A 992 45.90 0.45 -12.58
C GLY A 992 44.47 -0.08 -12.80
N CYS A 993 43.44 0.76 -12.57
CA CYS A 993 42.04 0.45 -12.89
C CYS A 993 41.58 1.00 -14.25
N GLY A 994 42.47 1.65 -15.02
CA GLY A 994 42.12 2.37 -16.24
C GLY A 994 41.46 1.53 -17.34
N ASP A 995 41.67 0.21 -17.39
CA ASP A 995 41.00 -0.64 -18.38
C ASP A 995 39.58 -1.03 -17.94
N ALA A 996 39.34 -1.21 -16.63
CA ALA A 996 37.98 -1.35 -16.08
C ALA A 996 37.18 -0.05 -16.27
N ALA A 997 37.82 1.11 -16.09
CA ALA A 997 37.21 2.42 -16.36
C ALA A 997 36.82 2.59 -17.84
N LYS A 998 37.70 2.21 -18.78
CA LYS A 998 37.39 2.21 -20.23
C LYS A 998 36.27 1.24 -20.57
N GLU A 999 36.20 0.08 -19.93
CA GLU A 999 35.15 -0.89 -20.20
C GLU A 999 33.79 -0.41 -19.66
N ALA A 1000 33.75 0.16 -18.45
CA ALA A 1000 32.57 0.84 -17.92
C ALA A 1000 32.12 1.98 -18.85
N ALA A 1001 33.02 2.86 -19.27
CA ALA A 1001 32.73 3.95 -20.19
C ALA A 1001 32.21 3.45 -21.56
N ARG A 1002 32.71 2.31 -22.06
CA ARG A 1002 32.18 1.68 -23.28
C ARG A 1002 30.76 1.14 -23.10
N ARG A 1003 30.46 0.54 -21.94
CA ARG A 1003 29.10 0.07 -21.63
C ARG A 1003 28.12 1.25 -21.51
N VAL A 1004 28.54 2.37 -20.91
CA VAL A 1004 27.78 3.62 -20.85
C VAL A 1004 27.52 4.18 -22.26
N ILE A 1005 28.55 4.35 -23.10
CA ILE A 1005 28.40 4.80 -24.49
C ILE A 1005 27.49 3.87 -25.31
N SER A 1006 27.54 2.55 -25.05
CA SER A 1006 26.68 1.55 -25.68
C SER A 1006 25.23 1.50 -25.15
N ARG A 1007 24.94 2.16 -24.01
CA ARG A 1007 23.62 2.20 -23.37
C ARG A 1007 22.92 3.55 -23.56
N GLU A 1008 23.68 4.64 -23.66
CA GLU A 1008 23.19 6.02 -23.79
C GLU A 1008 23.27 6.56 -25.22
N GLY A 1009 24.07 5.96 -26.11
CA GLY A 1009 24.17 6.32 -27.54
C GLY A 1009 24.84 7.68 -27.86
N VAL A 1010 24.98 8.58 -26.89
CA VAL A 1010 25.49 9.95 -27.10
C VAL A 1010 27.03 10.02 -27.06
N LEU A 1011 27.63 10.23 -28.24
CA LEU A 1011 29.04 10.60 -28.38
C LEU A 1011 29.28 12.03 -27.88
N HIS A 1012 29.94 12.14 -26.72
CA HIS A 1012 30.33 13.43 -26.14
C HIS A 1012 31.39 14.16 -27.00
N SER A 1013 31.26 15.48 -27.11
CA SER A 1013 32.11 16.33 -27.94
C SER A 1013 33.59 16.29 -27.52
N GLY A 1014 34.40 15.56 -28.30
CA GLY A 1014 35.82 15.30 -28.01
C GLY A 1014 36.32 14.04 -28.71
N SER A 1015 35.44 13.11 -29.05
CA SER A 1015 35.72 11.99 -29.95
C SER A 1015 35.98 12.48 -31.38
N GLY A 1016 37.23 12.42 -31.83
CA GLY A 1016 37.61 12.80 -33.20
C GLY A 1016 37.01 11.87 -34.28
N VAL A 1017 36.83 12.43 -35.48
CA VAL A 1017 36.20 11.75 -36.64
C VAL A 1017 36.86 10.39 -36.93
N PRO A 1018 36.09 9.31 -37.23
CA PRO A 1018 36.65 7.99 -37.53
C PRO A 1018 37.64 8.03 -38.71
N ASN A 1019 38.89 7.66 -38.42
CA ASN A 1019 39.94 7.56 -39.45
C ASN A 1019 39.59 6.43 -40.44
N LYS A 1020 39.35 6.76 -41.71
CA LYS A 1020 39.22 5.75 -42.79
C LYS A 1020 40.46 4.85 -42.78
N LYS A 1021 40.25 3.53 -42.74
CA LYS A 1021 41.32 2.52 -42.70
C LYS A 1021 42.34 2.80 -43.82
N PRO A 1022 43.64 3.03 -43.51
CA PRO A 1022 44.62 3.40 -44.54
C PRO A 1022 44.90 2.24 -45.49
N ASN A 1023 45.04 2.54 -46.77
CA ASN A 1023 45.39 1.60 -47.84
C ASN A 1023 46.67 0.80 -47.48
N SER A 1024 46.70 -0.49 -47.78
CA SER A 1024 47.75 -1.46 -47.38
C SER A 1024 49.16 -1.00 -47.77
N ALA A 1025 49.34 -0.46 -48.98
CA ALA A 1025 50.63 0.09 -49.43
C ALA A 1025 51.15 1.23 -48.53
N ARG A 1026 50.24 2.07 -48.00
CA ARG A 1026 50.57 3.16 -47.07
C ARG A 1026 50.87 2.63 -45.66
N ARG A 1027 50.30 1.48 -45.29
CA ARG A 1027 50.58 0.77 -44.03
C ARG A 1027 51.97 0.14 -44.04
N ALA A 1028 52.33 -0.58 -45.11
CA ALA A 1028 53.68 -1.14 -45.28
C ALA A 1028 54.78 -0.04 -45.30
N GLN A 1029 54.53 1.11 -45.94
CA GLN A 1029 55.44 2.26 -45.88
C GLN A 1029 55.57 2.87 -44.46
N LEU A 1030 54.52 2.79 -43.63
CA LEU A 1030 54.57 3.25 -42.25
C LEU A 1030 55.29 2.25 -41.34
N GLU A 1031 55.13 0.95 -41.57
CA GLU A 1031 55.84 -0.12 -40.86
C GLU A 1031 57.35 -0.07 -41.15
N LEU A 1032 57.77 0.05 -42.43
CA LEU A 1032 59.18 0.27 -42.80
C LEU A 1032 59.77 1.56 -42.21
N LYS A 1033 58.98 2.64 -42.12
CA LYS A 1033 59.39 3.88 -41.45
C LYS A 1033 59.46 3.72 -39.92
N LEU A 1034 58.61 2.88 -39.33
CA LEU A 1034 58.61 2.59 -37.90
C LEU A 1034 59.84 1.76 -37.52
N GLU A 1035 60.14 0.69 -38.26
CA GLU A 1035 61.33 -0.15 -38.05
C GLU A 1035 62.63 0.67 -38.16
N LYS A 1036 62.76 1.48 -39.22
CA LYS A 1036 63.93 2.36 -39.39
C LYS A 1036 64.08 3.33 -38.20
N LYS A 1037 62.97 3.92 -37.73
CA LYS A 1037 62.94 4.85 -36.60
C LYS A 1037 63.17 4.16 -35.24
N ILE A 1038 62.81 2.87 -35.11
CA ILE A 1038 63.16 2.02 -33.98
C ILE A 1038 64.67 1.73 -33.98
N GLY A 1039 65.26 1.44 -35.15
CA GLY A 1039 66.71 1.30 -35.32
C GLY A 1039 67.50 2.58 -34.97
N ASP A 1040 67.00 3.74 -35.38
CA ASP A 1040 67.58 5.03 -34.96
C ASP A 1040 67.48 5.26 -33.44
N LEU A 1041 66.42 4.76 -32.78
CA LEU A 1041 66.20 4.87 -31.34
C LEU A 1041 67.02 3.85 -30.53
N THR A 1042 67.27 2.64 -31.03
CA THR A 1042 68.20 1.69 -30.39
C THR A 1042 69.64 2.17 -30.52
N ASN A 1043 70.05 2.69 -31.69
CA ASN A 1043 71.36 3.30 -31.89
C ASN A 1043 71.59 4.58 -31.07
N LYS A 1044 70.52 5.34 -30.75
CA LYS A 1044 70.59 6.45 -29.79
C LYS A 1044 70.61 5.99 -28.33
N ARG A 1045 70.09 4.80 -28.02
CA ARG A 1045 70.17 4.22 -26.67
C ARG A 1045 71.56 3.65 -26.38
N SER A 1046 72.16 2.88 -27.29
CA SER A 1046 73.52 2.31 -27.11
C SER A 1046 74.57 3.40 -26.86
N LYS A 1047 74.61 4.45 -27.68
CA LYS A 1047 75.52 5.59 -27.52
C LYS A 1047 75.32 6.40 -26.21
N ASN A 1048 74.14 6.32 -25.59
CA ASN A 1048 73.87 6.94 -24.29
C ASN A 1048 74.20 6.03 -23.09
N THR A 1049 74.36 4.71 -23.29
CA THR A 1049 74.84 3.80 -22.24
C THR A 1049 76.36 3.85 -22.05
N GLU A 1050 77.13 4.12 -23.10
CA GLU A 1050 78.59 4.27 -23.00
C GLU A 1050 78.98 5.55 -22.25
N LYS A 1051 78.33 6.68 -22.57
CA LYS A 1051 78.50 7.99 -21.87
C LYS A 1051 77.97 8.04 -20.42
N LYS A 1052 77.73 6.88 -19.78
CA LYS A 1052 77.37 6.76 -18.35
C LYS A 1052 78.19 5.71 -17.60
N LYS A 1053 79.34 5.30 -18.15
CA LYS A 1053 80.35 4.46 -17.48
C LYS A 1053 81.78 5.05 -17.52
N SER A 1054 81.87 6.35 -17.80
CA SER A 1054 83.06 7.20 -17.67
C SER A 1054 82.75 8.33 -16.70
#